data_AF-A0A8T5EP87-F1
#
_entry.id   AF-A0A8T5EP87-F1
#
_cell.length_a   1.000
_cell.length_b   1.000
_cell.length_c   1.000
_cell.angle_alpha   90.00
_cell.angle_beta   90.00
_cell.angle_gamma   90.00
#
_symmetry.space_group_name_H-M   'P 1'
#
loop_
_entity.id
_entity.type
_entity.pdbx_description
1 polymer ?
#
loop_
_entity_poly.entity_id
_entity_poly.type
_entity_poly.pdbx_seq_one_letter_code
_entity_poly.pdbx_strand_id
1 'polypeptide(L)'
;MRRAVVVVFLLASMLIPVAQASGGVIDSVIISGDGEVGAGPISLNISLIGVAGTNSASVNWSATLSDSEGNLIDSDSGNELVDDGNTNYVESMLGNAPLGYSNLTITLTGDIGTPGMNQWTTYYATIQRLRPLDISVGNPTFTGVNSTGVDTANLTINDGDFARIDVPVINNGDIVWNGSLNLTLEDSENHSLAVNIAPDSTLIYSFMTTRLVEGSHSVELLLSGPLDSDPSDDFISAQILVGPPPLPELVLTVQRLNEPQPGASISWNVTATNSGDAQFDGLVICWFDGEEIFSENVLISVSASSYATATMTSKPGQLLCSSAEARTSSTSNATDSVSMVSAIFIGAGHSTPTLLGGPWHAGDDVTLSMLLRNEGDAIGNASLRIEVDGELQNGTSTTLEGGKAGEVSQIISFTSAGEHTVNWSVFSPDGAVDTNLSGSVIIPVLFSQVIVMNIETVSVVDDGIKISWSIDLSEGRDRIAILNFGVINDGLKGEEIAEERNLLPGITYGSMTIGFQDGQETFASISVSGWTIGFGSYVEDTEIVPDYTISPQVTVSPSTQPSTPSSGSQVNVYFTLRNLGEGTIPAGQIVITDGDGTILSSIVSAKMEESSRDESAVVNWPKGDSVKLIVTWHVAGATVSDEVQVISEALESSSDEFVIPWGGILGGLVVGMVVIFAIRIKNSPKKKTVSQKKETKKVEPTDEKVEVACPSCDRRLRVPTTYNGGVRCPECETRFDVEAEVQETEESDTEPIPEQSDDQLWAASDNDILGCPKCTRKLKVPFDRRPAKARCPACETIFEARVE
;
A
#
# COMPACT_ATOMS: atom_id res chain seq x y z
N MET A 1 140.37 81.17 -46.38
CA MET A 1 140.19 80.12 -45.34
C MET A 1 138.71 79.90 -44.96
N ARG A 2 137.80 79.67 -45.92
CA ARG A 2 136.38 79.35 -45.65
C ARG A 2 135.89 78.03 -46.27
N ARG A 3 136.76 77.28 -46.97
CA ARG A 3 136.41 76.00 -47.62
C ARG A 3 136.91 74.75 -46.88
N ALA A 4 137.76 74.88 -45.85
CA ALA A 4 138.31 73.73 -45.12
C ALA A 4 137.42 73.25 -43.95
N VAL A 5 136.54 74.11 -43.40
CA VAL A 5 135.73 73.77 -42.21
C VAL A 5 134.51 72.90 -42.55
N VAL A 6 133.99 72.98 -43.78
CA VAL A 6 132.78 72.25 -44.18
C VAL A 6 133.06 70.75 -44.43
N VAL A 7 134.28 70.38 -44.84
CA VAL A 7 134.63 68.98 -45.11
C VAL A 7 134.81 68.16 -43.82
N VAL A 8 135.23 68.80 -42.72
CA VAL A 8 135.42 68.12 -41.43
C VAL A 8 134.08 67.77 -40.76
N PHE A 9 133.04 68.58 -40.95
CA PHE A 9 131.72 68.28 -40.38
C PHE A 9 130.97 67.17 -41.12
N LEU A 10 131.23 66.96 -42.41
CA LEU A 10 130.55 65.92 -43.22
C LEU A 10 131.14 64.51 -43.00
N LEU A 11 132.40 64.40 -42.54
CA LEU A 11 133.00 63.10 -42.21
C LEU A 11 132.61 62.59 -40.81
N ALA A 12 132.16 63.47 -39.91
CA ALA A 12 131.81 63.11 -38.53
C ALA A 12 130.41 62.45 -38.41
N SER A 13 129.55 62.56 -39.43
CA SER A 13 128.18 62.04 -39.38
C SER A 13 128.01 60.58 -39.86
N MET A 14 129.09 59.87 -40.21
CA MET A 14 129.03 58.47 -40.69
C MET A 14 129.30 57.39 -39.62
N LEU A 15 129.33 57.73 -38.33
CA LEU A 15 129.68 56.80 -37.24
C LEU A 15 128.55 56.52 -36.24
N ILE A 16 127.29 56.64 -36.64
CA ILE A 16 126.17 56.21 -35.77
C ILE A 16 125.79 54.76 -36.13
N PRO A 17 125.98 53.78 -35.23
CA PRO A 17 125.46 52.42 -35.45
C PRO A 17 123.93 52.44 -35.43
N VAL A 18 123.32 51.79 -36.43
CA VAL A 18 121.88 51.56 -36.50
C VAL A 18 121.59 50.26 -35.76
N ALA A 19 120.89 50.32 -34.62
CA ALA A 19 120.36 49.14 -33.95
C ALA A 19 119.09 48.67 -34.69
N GLN A 20 119.05 47.42 -35.15
CA GLN A 20 117.82 46.76 -35.59
C GLN A 20 117.18 46.09 -34.38
N ALA A 21 115.90 46.36 -34.14
CA ALA A 21 115.14 45.82 -33.02
C ALA A 21 114.59 44.43 -33.38
N SER A 22 114.95 43.41 -32.59
CA SER A 22 114.28 42.10 -32.57
C SER A 22 113.10 42.17 -31.60
N GLY A 23 111.98 41.51 -31.92
CA GLY A 23 110.92 41.39 -30.93
C GLY A 23 109.91 40.28 -31.19
N GLY A 24 109.21 39.85 -30.14
CA GLY A 24 108.16 38.85 -30.25
C GLY A 24 106.77 39.45 -30.46
N VAL A 25 105.89 38.66 -31.08
CA VAL A 25 104.48 38.98 -31.33
C VAL A 25 103.60 37.75 -31.05
N ILE A 26 102.32 37.96 -30.77
CA ILE A 26 101.30 36.90 -30.70
C ILE A 26 101.00 36.45 -32.12
N ASP A 27 101.16 35.18 -32.40
CA ASP A 27 100.84 34.54 -33.69
C ASP A 27 99.41 33.97 -33.70
N SER A 28 98.99 33.33 -32.61
CA SER A 28 97.61 32.87 -32.43
C SER A 28 97.27 32.69 -30.96
N VAL A 29 95.97 32.71 -30.64
CA VAL A 29 95.46 32.44 -29.30
C VAL A 29 94.35 31.40 -29.45
N ILE A 30 94.49 30.28 -28.75
CA ILE A 30 93.42 29.29 -28.61
C ILE A 30 92.83 29.47 -27.22
N ILE A 31 91.51 29.69 -27.17
CA ILE A 31 90.76 29.90 -25.95
C ILE A 31 89.85 28.69 -25.74
N SER A 32 89.92 28.07 -24.56
CA SER A 32 88.98 27.04 -24.13
C SER A 32 88.14 27.58 -22.98
N GLY A 33 86.84 27.29 -23.00
CA GLY A 33 85.86 27.84 -22.06
C GLY A 33 84.94 28.92 -22.64
N ASP A 34 85.14 29.36 -23.89
CA ASP A 34 84.23 30.26 -24.60
C ASP A 34 83.07 29.48 -25.25
N GLY A 35 81.84 29.95 -25.10
CA GLY A 35 80.62 29.30 -25.56
C GLY A 35 80.17 28.09 -24.74
N GLU A 36 80.84 27.80 -23.62
CA GLU A 36 80.47 26.72 -22.70
C GLU A 36 79.40 27.16 -21.69
N VAL A 37 78.67 26.17 -21.16
CA VAL A 37 77.56 26.37 -20.21
C VAL A 37 78.08 26.51 -18.78
N GLY A 38 77.50 27.44 -18.00
CA GLY A 38 77.82 27.65 -16.59
C GLY A 38 79.04 28.55 -16.39
N ALA A 39 79.29 29.04 -15.17
CA ALA A 39 80.52 29.79 -14.88
C ALA A 39 81.73 28.82 -14.79
N GLY A 40 82.89 29.22 -15.28
CA GLY A 40 84.05 28.33 -15.34
C GLY A 40 85.34 29.00 -15.77
N PRO A 41 86.49 28.36 -15.54
CA PRO A 41 87.79 28.95 -15.82
C PRO A 41 88.06 29.05 -17.32
N ILE A 42 88.88 30.03 -17.72
CA ILE A 42 89.26 30.24 -19.12
C ILE A 42 90.70 29.81 -19.32
N SER A 43 90.90 28.79 -20.15
CA SER A 43 92.24 28.31 -20.47
C SER A 43 92.73 28.94 -21.77
N LEU A 44 93.96 29.43 -21.74
CA LEU A 44 94.61 30.14 -22.82
C LEU A 44 95.84 29.38 -23.28
N ASN A 45 95.95 29.18 -24.59
CA ASN A 45 97.18 28.75 -25.22
C ASN A 45 97.60 29.83 -26.22
N ILE A 46 98.65 30.56 -25.88
CA ILE A 46 99.16 31.71 -26.62
C ILE A 46 100.41 31.27 -27.39
N SER A 47 100.32 31.33 -28.72
CA SER A 47 101.44 31.11 -29.62
C SER A 47 102.20 32.42 -29.81
N LEU A 48 103.47 32.46 -29.41
CA LEU A 48 104.38 33.60 -29.58
C LEU A 48 105.41 33.28 -30.66
N ILE A 49 105.65 34.20 -31.60
CA ILE A 49 106.68 34.06 -32.63
C ILE A 49 107.65 35.24 -32.62
N GLY A 50 108.94 34.94 -32.73
CA GLY A 50 109.99 35.96 -32.84
C GLY A 50 110.06 36.50 -34.26
N VAL A 51 110.05 37.83 -34.41
CA VAL A 51 110.16 38.49 -35.71
C VAL A 51 111.34 39.46 -35.77
N ALA A 52 112.08 39.36 -36.88
CA ALA A 52 113.12 40.31 -37.32
C ALA A 52 114.31 40.46 -36.34
N GLY A 53 114.88 39.35 -35.88
CA GLY A 53 116.07 39.34 -35.00
C GLY A 53 117.18 38.36 -35.39
N THR A 54 118.36 38.50 -34.76
CA THR A 54 119.43 37.46 -34.79
C THR A 54 119.65 36.80 -33.42
N ASN A 55 118.90 37.23 -32.39
CA ASN A 55 118.99 36.77 -30.99
C ASN A 55 117.57 36.55 -30.41
N SER A 56 117.49 35.83 -29.29
CA SER A 56 116.27 35.64 -28.49
C SER A 56 115.71 36.98 -27.96
N ALA A 57 114.44 37.28 -28.20
CA ALA A 57 113.71 38.42 -27.64
C ALA A 57 113.09 38.06 -26.29
N SER A 58 113.25 38.92 -25.27
CA SER A 58 112.57 38.72 -23.98
C SER A 58 111.19 39.38 -24.02
N VAL A 59 110.14 38.56 -24.02
CA VAL A 59 108.76 39.00 -24.15
C VAL A 59 108.03 38.76 -22.84
N ASN A 60 107.61 39.84 -22.19
CA ASN A 60 106.67 39.75 -21.09
C ASN A 60 105.26 39.69 -21.66
N TRP A 61 104.49 38.68 -21.26
CA TRP A 61 103.08 38.55 -21.60
C TRP A 61 102.22 38.80 -20.37
N SER A 62 101.06 39.42 -20.57
CA SER A 62 100.04 39.60 -19.54
C SER A 62 98.67 39.31 -20.13
N ALA A 63 97.94 38.36 -19.55
CA ALA A 63 96.56 38.06 -19.89
C ALA A 63 95.65 38.56 -18.75
N THR A 64 94.63 39.35 -19.09
CA THR A 64 93.67 39.91 -18.13
C THR A 64 92.26 39.57 -18.58
N LEU A 65 91.49 38.94 -17.69
CA LEU A 65 90.06 38.72 -17.86
C LEU A 65 89.32 39.77 -17.03
N SER A 66 88.47 40.55 -17.67
CA SER A 66 87.61 41.54 -17.02
C SER A 66 86.14 41.27 -17.31
N ASP A 67 85.25 41.68 -16.40
CA ASP A 67 83.82 41.62 -16.65
C ASP A 67 83.38 42.62 -17.74
N SER A 68 82.09 42.66 -18.05
CA SER A 68 81.50 43.57 -19.04
C SER A 68 81.61 45.05 -18.67
N GLU A 69 81.88 45.37 -17.40
CA GLU A 69 82.02 46.72 -16.86
C GLU A 69 83.49 47.17 -16.78
N GLY A 70 84.43 46.25 -17.06
CA GLY A 70 85.87 46.48 -17.05
C GLY A 70 86.54 46.21 -15.70
N ASN A 71 85.84 45.64 -14.71
CA ASN A 71 86.47 45.21 -13.47
C ASN A 71 87.27 43.94 -13.69
N LEU A 72 88.45 43.86 -13.07
CA LEU A 72 89.32 42.70 -13.21
C LEU A 72 88.72 41.48 -12.49
N ILE A 73 88.51 40.39 -13.24
CA ILE A 73 88.13 39.09 -12.70
C ILE A 73 89.39 38.34 -12.27
N ASP A 74 90.34 38.21 -13.20
CA ASP A 74 91.63 37.57 -12.94
C ASP A 74 92.69 38.04 -13.96
N SER A 75 93.96 37.88 -13.61
CA SER A 75 95.07 38.16 -14.52
C SER A 75 96.26 37.26 -14.24
N ASP A 76 96.94 36.85 -15.30
CA ASP A 76 98.19 36.13 -15.23
C ASP A 76 99.25 36.81 -16.11
N SER A 77 100.52 36.68 -15.74
CA SER A 77 101.62 37.27 -16.49
C SER A 77 102.91 36.50 -16.30
N GLY A 78 103.76 36.51 -17.32
CA GLY A 78 105.04 35.84 -17.31
C GLY A 78 106.01 36.45 -18.30
N ASN A 79 107.19 35.85 -18.39
CA ASN A 79 108.21 36.23 -19.36
C ASN A 79 108.67 34.99 -20.11
N GLU A 80 108.77 35.09 -21.43
CA GLU A 80 109.22 34.02 -22.30
C GLU A 80 110.35 34.53 -23.20
N LEU A 81 111.33 33.68 -23.49
CA LEU A 81 112.40 33.98 -24.43
C LEU A 81 112.04 33.42 -25.80
N VAL A 82 111.83 34.30 -26.78
CA VAL A 82 111.36 33.93 -28.11
C VAL A 82 112.48 34.10 -29.13
N ASP A 83 112.95 32.97 -29.66
CA ASP A 83 113.95 32.94 -30.72
C ASP A 83 113.34 33.36 -32.08
N ASP A 84 114.14 34.01 -32.91
CA ASP A 84 113.71 34.46 -34.24
C ASP A 84 113.24 33.28 -35.10
N GLY A 85 112.04 33.38 -35.68
CA GLY A 85 111.45 32.35 -36.54
C GLY A 85 110.92 31.10 -35.82
N ASN A 86 111.09 31.00 -34.49
CA ASN A 86 110.53 29.91 -33.70
C ASN A 86 109.21 30.32 -33.02
N THR A 87 108.29 29.36 -32.95
CA THR A 87 107.04 29.49 -32.19
C THR A 87 107.20 28.88 -30.80
N ASN A 88 106.94 29.68 -29.77
CA ASN A 88 106.83 29.23 -28.38
C ASN A 88 105.38 29.27 -27.92
N TYR A 89 104.99 28.34 -27.06
CA TYR A 89 103.64 28.26 -26.52
C TYR A 89 103.62 28.62 -25.05
N VAL A 90 102.72 29.52 -24.68
CA VAL A 90 102.43 29.89 -23.30
C VAL A 90 101.05 29.37 -22.96
N GLU A 91 101.00 28.44 -22.01
CA GLU A 91 99.75 27.95 -21.44
C GLU A 91 99.47 28.67 -20.12
N SER A 92 98.29 29.25 -20.00
CA SER A 92 97.83 29.94 -18.80
C SER A 92 96.35 29.65 -18.57
N MET A 93 95.92 29.74 -17.32
CA MET A 93 94.54 29.51 -16.92
C MET A 93 94.10 30.69 -16.06
N LEU A 94 93.12 31.43 -16.55
CA LEU A 94 92.49 32.52 -15.82
C LEU A 94 91.29 31.98 -15.04
N GLY A 95 90.94 32.69 -13.97
CA GLY A 95 89.86 32.37 -13.06
C GLY A 95 88.48 32.26 -13.72
N ASN A 96 87.48 31.94 -12.91
CA ASN A 96 86.15 31.61 -13.41
C ASN A 96 85.48 32.84 -14.06
N ALA A 97 85.27 32.78 -15.37
CA ALA A 97 84.43 33.73 -16.07
C ALA A 97 82.97 33.60 -15.57
N PRO A 98 82.31 34.70 -15.20
CA PRO A 98 80.90 34.70 -14.85
C PRO A 98 80.02 34.40 -16.06
N LEU A 99 78.74 34.08 -15.81
CA LEU A 99 77.73 33.95 -16.87
C LEU A 99 77.59 35.27 -17.65
N GLY A 100 77.32 35.17 -18.95
CA GLY A 100 77.25 36.31 -19.85
C GLY A 100 78.60 36.61 -20.49
N TYR A 101 78.86 37.89 -20.77
CA TYR A 101 80.04 38.33 -21.52
C TYR A 101 81.16 38.82 -20.59
N SER A 102 82.38 38.38 -20.86
CA SER A 102 83.62 38.87 -20.26
C SER A 102 84.59 39.29 -21.36
N ASN A 103 85.49 40.22 -21.07
CA ASN A 103 86.51 40.69 -22.01
C ASN A 103 87.88 40.12 -21.64
N LEU A 104 88.51 39.42 -22.57
CA LEU A 104 89.86 38.92 -22.46
C LEU A 104 90.80 39.85 -23.24
N THR A 105 91.82 40.36 -22.54
CA THR A 105 92.90 41.16 -23.15
C THR A 105 94.24 40.48 -22.89
N ILE A 106 95.01 40.21 -23.94
CA ILE A 106 96.35 39.67 -23.85
C ILE A 106 97.31 40.71 -24.43
N THR A 107 98.29 41.15 -23.66
CA THR A 107 99.26 42.18 -24.06
C THR A 107 100.68 41.67 -23.92
N LEU A 108 101.51 41.96 -24.92
CA LEU A 108 102.95 41.73 -24.89
C LEU A 108 103.69 43.04 -24.63
N THR A 109 104.75 42.99 -23.81
CA THR A 109 105.65 44.11 -23.52
C THR A 109 107.10 43.63 -23.45
N GLY A 110 108.08 44.54 -23.51
CA GLY A 110 109.50 44.19 -23.59
C GLY A 110 110.02 44.30 -25.01
N ASP A 111 110.79 43.30 -25.45
CA ASP A 111 111.32 43.24 -26.82
C ASP A 111 110.21 42.78 -27.76
N ILE A 112 109.38 43.73 -28.22
CA ILE A 112 108.23 43.49 -29.11
C ILE A 112 108.46 44.10 -30.50
N GLY A 113 108.06 43.35 -31.53
CA GLY A 113 108.25 43.72 -32.94
C GLY A 113 106.94 44.06 -33.65
N THR A 114 107.02 44.74 -34.80
CA THR A 114 105.93 44.85 -35.81
C THR A 114 106.63 44.95 -37.18
N PRO A 115 106.22 44.35 -38.33
CA PRO A 115 105.01 43.55 -38.70
C PRO A 115 105.21 42.31 -39.63
N GLY A 116 104.11 41.55 -39.91
CA GLY A 116 104.03 40.57 -41.02
C GLY A 116 102.74 39.71 -41.20
N MET A 117 101.52 40.27 -41.16
CA MET A 117 100.17 39.64 -41.21
C MET A 117 99.82 38.62 -40.10
N ASN A 118 98.55 38.64 -39.66
CA ASN A 118 97.94 37.82 -38.58
C ASN A 118 98.70 37.76 -37.24
N GLN A 119 99.54 38.76 -36.94
CA GLN A 119 100.30 38.84 -35.70
C GLN A 119 99.89 40.08 -34.89
N TRP A 120 99.80 39.94 -33.57
CA TRP A 120 99.32 40.99 -32.66
C TRP A 120 100.30 41.24 -31.51
N THR A 121 100.43 42.50 -31.07
CA THR A 121 101.09 42.83 -29.79
C THR A 121 100.08 42.93 -28.64
N THR A 122 98.81 43.15 -28.99
CA THR A 122 97.67 43.09 -28.07
C THR A 122 96.52 42.37 -28.77
N TYR A 123 95.98 41.34 -28.12
CA TYR A 123 94.87 40.55 -28.60
C TYR A 123 93.64 40.77 -27.69
N TYR A 124 92.47 40.93 -28.30
CA TYR A 124 91.20 41.08 -27.61
C TYR A 124 90.24 39.98 -28.07
N ALA A 125 89.57 39.36 -27.12
CA ALA A 125 88.44 38.47 -27.38
C ALA A 125 87.33 38.73 -26.36
N THR A 126 86.08 38.60 -26.79
CA THR A 126 84.93 38.55 -25.88
C THR A 126 84.63 37.09 -25.62
N ILE A 127 84.61 36.72 -24.35
CA ILE A 127 84.28 35.38 -23.88
C ILE A 127 82.82 35.37 -23.44
N GLN A 128 82.04 34.41 -23.93
CA GLN A 128 80.66 34.22 -23.51
C GLN A 128 80.52 32.91 -22.74
N ARG A 129 80.06 32.99 -21.50
CA ARG A 129 79.59 31.82 -20.73
C ARG A 129 78.08 31.78 -20.79
N LEU A 130 77.52 30.70 -21.33
CA LEU A 130 76.08 30.58 -21.54
C LEU A 130 75.37 30.27 -20.21
N ARG A 131 74.26 30.96 -19.94
CA ARG A 131 73.34 30.56 -18.88
C ARG A 131 72.87 29.12 -19.17
N PRO A 132 72.87 28.23 -18.16
CA PRO A 132 72.26 26.90 -18.29
C PRO A 132 70.81 26.99 -18.78
N LEU A 133 70.29 25.84 -19.21
CA LEU A 133 68.85 25.70 -19.42
C LEU A 133 68.11 26.10 -18.13
N ASP A 134 67.01 26.82 -18.29
CA ASP A 134 66.12 27.29 -17.22
C ASP A 134 64.73 27.38 -17.88
N ILE A 135 63.96 26.30 -17.77
CA ILE A 135 62.69 26.09 -18.48
C ILE A 135 61.57 25.94 -17.47
N SER A 136 60.47 26.68 -17.67
CA SER A 136 59.36 26.68 -16.72
C SER A 136 58.00 26.80 -17.40
N VAL A 137 56.96 26.37 -16.68
CA VAL A 137 55.56 26.55 -17.05
C VAL A 137 54.96 27.68 -16.22
N GLY A 138 54.41 28.70 -16.90
CA GLY A 138 53.68 29.76 -16.23
C GLY A 138 52.19 29.42 -16.02
N ASN A 139 51.50 30.29 -15.28
CA ASN A 139 50.07 30.10 -14.98
C ASN A 139 49.21 30.02 -16.26
N PRO A 140 48.39 28.98 -16.42
CA PRO A 140 47.49 28.89 -17.57
C PRO A 140 46.34 29.89 -17.46
N THR A 141 45.81 30.30 -18.61
CA THR A 141 44.56 31.09 -18.71
C THR A 141 43.47 30.29 -19.39
N PHE A 142 42.26 30.32 -18.81
CA PHE A 142 41.09 29.60 -19.32
C PHE A 142 40.14 30.58 -20.01
N THR A 143 39.79 30.31 -21.27
CA THR A 143 38.87 31.16 -22.05
C THR A 143 37.74 30.31 -22.63
N GLY A 144 36.48 30.76 -22.46
CA GLY A 144 35.33 30.12 -23.10
C GLY A 144 35.36 30.30 -24.62
N VAL A 145 35.16 29.20 -25.35
CA VAL A 145 35.21 29.14 -26.81
C VAL A 145 34.06 28.31 -27.36
N ASN A 146 33.70 28.52 -28.62
CA ASN A 146 32.73 27.68 -29.30
C ASN A 146 33.37 26.37 -29.81
N SER A 147 32.58 25.48 -30.42
CA SER A 147 33.06 24.21 -30.99
C SER A 147 34.10 24.34 -32.11
N THR A 148 34.32 25.55 -32.62
CA THR A 148 35.33 25.86 -33.65
C THR A 148 36.57 26.58 -33.09
N GLY A 149 36.64 26.80 -31.77
CA GLY A 149 37.77 27.48 -31.11
C GLY A 149 37.74 29.00 -31.14
N VAL A 150 36.60 29.61 -31.48
CA VAL A 150 36.42 31.07 -31.46
C VAL A 150 35.90 31.49 -30.09
N ASP A 151 36.51 32.53 -29.52
CA ASP A 151 36.16 33.09 -28.21
C ASP A 151 34.68 33.47 -28.15
N THR A 152 33.98 33.00 -27.11
CA THR A 152 32.57 33.35 -26.86
C THR A 152 32.41 34.72 -26.22
N ALA A 153 33.51 35.33 -25.76
CA ALA A 153 33.56 36.56 -24.96
C ALA A 153 32.77 36.48 -23.63
N ASN A 154 32.32 35.28 -23.24
CA ASN A 154 31.74 35.06 -21.92
C ASN A 154 32.84 35.12 -20.86
N LEU A 155 32.57 35.82 -19.77
CA LEU A 155 33.48 35.93 -18.62
C LEU A 155 33.49 34.66 -17.77
N THR A 156 32.49 33.80 -17.91
CA THR A 156 32.34 32.52 -17.21
C THR A 156 32.24 31.37 -18.21
N ILE A 157 32.69 30.20 -17.78
CA ILE A 157 32.59 28.94 -18.53
C ILE A 157 31.49 28.13 -17.85
N ASN A 158 30.45 27.75 -18.59
CA ASN A 158 29.31 27.04 -18.04
C ASN A 158 29.23 25.61 -18.59
N ASP A 159 28.42 24.77 -17.95
CA ASP A 159 28.15 23.41 -18.41
C ASP A 159 27.73 23.38 -19.89
N GLY A 160 28.38 22.52 -20.67
CA GLY A 160 28.16 22.37 -22.10
C GLY A 160 29.02 23.26 -22.99
N ASP A 161 29.74 24.24 -22.43
CA ASP A 161 30.70 25.10 -23.14
C ASP A 161 32.01 24.34 -23.44
N PHE A 162 32.78 24.87 -24.40
CA PHE A 162 34.17 24.46 -24.65
C PHE A 162 35.10 25.52 -24.06
N ALA A 163 36.31 25.13 -23.66
CA ALA A 163 37.34 26.06 -23.19
C ALA A 163 38.65 25.91 -23.98
N ARG A 164 39.37 27.02 -24.13
CA ARG A 164 40.77 27.05 -24.55
C ARG A 164 41.65 27.29 -23.34
N ILE A 165 42.68 26.46 -23.18
CA ILE A 165 43.68 26.57 -22.13
C ILE A 165 44.97 27.08 -22.77
N ASP A 166 45.31 28.34 -22.50
CA ASP A 166 46.52 28.98 -23.02
C ASP A 166 47.62 28.93 -21.96
N VAL A 167 48.76 28.30 -22.28
CA VAL A 167 49.85 27.98 -21.36
C VAL A 167 51.14 28.65 -21.82
N PRO A 168 51.72 29.60 -21.04
CA PRO A 168 53.03 30.15 -21.33
C PRO A 168 54.13 29.18 -20.90
N VAL A 169 55.01 28.82 -21.84
CA VAL A 169 56.27 28.13 -21.56
C VAL A 169 57.40 29.15 -21.68
N ILE A 170 58.27 29.21 -20.68
CA ILE A 170 59.28 30.25 -20.51
C ILE A 170 60.65 29.59 -20.46
N ASN A 171 61.59 30.04 -21.31
CA ASN A 171 62.99 29.63 -21.27
C ASN A 171 63.86 30.86 -20.96
N ASN A 172 64.37 30.95 -19.73
CA ASN A 172 65.25 32.03 -19.29
C ASN A 172 66.74 31.70 -19.50
N GLY A 173 67.04 30.49 -20.01
CA GLY A 173 68.39 30.04 -20.33
C GLY A 173 68.88 30.51 -21.69
N ASP A 174 70.18 30.31 -21.94
CA ASP A 174 70.80 30.61 -23.23
C ASP A 174 70.83 29.38 -24.18
N ILE A 175 70.19 28.28 -23.77
CA ILE A 175 70.17 27.00 -24.48
C ILE A 175 68.77 26.76 -25.04
N VAL A 176 68.68 26.33 -26.30
CA VAL A 176 67.40 25.90 -26.92
C VAL A 176 66.85 24.68 -26.19
N TRP A 177 65.55 24.69 -25.89
CA TRP A 177 64.86 23.54 -25.33
C TRP A 177 63.90 22.90 -26.32
N ASN A 178 63.95 21.57 -26.41
CA ASN A 178 63.07 20.75 -27.24
C ASN A 178 62.46 19.64 -26.40
N GLY A 179 61.15 19.63 -26.29
CA GLY A 179 60.41 18.63 -25.51
C GLY A 179 58.93 18.64 -25.86
N SER A 180 58.10 18.28 -24.88
CA SER A 180 56.65 18.31 -25.01
C SER A 180 55.99 18.90 -23.77
N LEU A 181 54.90 19.63 -23.96
CA LEU A 181 53.99 20.05 -22.90
C LEU A 181 52.81 19.09 -22.86
N ASN A 182 52.65 18.39 -21.74
CA ASN A 182 51.58 17.44 -21.51
C ASN A 182 50.53 18.10 -20.62
N LEU A 183 49.28 18.12 -21.09
CA LEU A 183 48.10 18.53 -20.34
C LEU A 183 47.34 17.29 -19.93
N THR A 184 47.02 17.18 -18.64
CA THR A 184 46.08 16.19 -18.12
C THR A 184 44.87 16.91 -17.54
N LEU A 185 43.73 16.72 -18.18
CA LEU A 185 42.44 17.22 -17.70
C LEU A 185 41.69 16.01 -17.13
N GLU A 186 41.56 15.96 -15.80
CA GLU A 186 40.75 14.98 -15.05
C GLU A 186 40.95 13.50 -15.46
N ASP A 187 41.94 12.81 -14.85
CA ASP A 187 42.21 11.34 -14.85
C ASP A 187 42.05 10.53 -16.17
N SER A 188 41.84 11.15 -17.34
CA SER A 188 41.53 10.43 -18.59
C SER A 188 41.92 11.11 -19.90
N GLU A 189 41.96 12.45 -19.99
CA GLU A 189 42.41 13.14 -21.22
C GLU A 189 43.84 13.64 -21.09
N ASN A 190 44.78 12.90 -21.69
CA ASN A 190 46.16 13.32 -21.85
C ASN A 190 46.37 13.90 -23.26
N HIS A 191 46.54 15.21 -23.33
CA HIS A 191 46.98 15.91 -24.54
C HIS A 191 48.48 16.20 -24.45
N SER A 192 49.19 16.06 -25.57
CA SER A 192 50.62 16.38 -25.64
C SER A 192 50.90 17.24 -26.86
N LEU A 193 51.61 18.34 -26.66
CA LEU A 193 52.05 19.22 -27.73
C LEU A 193 53.59 19.27 -27.77
N ALA A 194 54.17 19.21 -28.96
CA ALA A 194 55.61 19.40 -29.13
C ALA A 194 55.97 20.88 -28.90
N VAL A 195 56.99 21.11 -28.08
CA VAL A 195 57.46 22.44 -27.69
C VAL A 195 58.91 22.59 -28.10
N ASN A 196 59.20 23.67 -28.82
CA ASN A 196 60.53 24.09 -29.21
C ASN A 196 60.65 25.58 -28.92
N ILE A 197 61.43 25.92 -27.91
CA ILE A 197 61.54 27.28 -27.40
C ILE A 197 62.98 27.77 -27.51
N ALA A 198 63.11 28.97 -28.07
CA ALA A 198 64.40 29.61 -28.27
C ALA A 198 64.98 30.07 -26.91
N PRO A 199 66.29 30.35 -26.85
CA PRO A 199 66.90 30.98 -25.69
C PRO A 199 66.22 32.30 -25.33
N ASP A 200 66.13 32.62 -24.04
CA ASP A 200 65.60 33.88 -23.50
C ASP A 200 64.23 34.28 -24.10
N SER A 201 63.29 33.33 -24.15
CA SER A 201 62.00 33.54 -24.81
C SER A 201 60.82 32.93 -24.07
N THR A 202 59.62 33.42 -24.39
CA THR A 202 58.35 32.88 -23.89
C THR A 202 57.42 32.64 -25.06
N LEU A 203 56.81 31.45 -25.13
CA LEU A 203 55.83 31.08 -26.14
C LEU A 203 54.56 30.56 -25.47
N ILE A 204 53.40 30.84 -26.08
CA ILE A 204 52.11 30.38 -25.59
C ILE A 204 51.65 29.18 -26.42
N TYR A 205 51.27 28.11 -25.73
CA TYR A 205 50.71 26.90 -26.31
C TYR A 205 49.25 26.75 -25.88
N SER A 206 48.37 26.41 -26.82
CA SER A 206 46.93 26.36 -26.58
C SER A 206 46.40 24.93 -26.70
N PHE A 207 45.58 24.52 -25.73
CA PHE A 207 44.80 23.28 -25.78
C PHE A 207 43.31 23.61 -25.87
N MET A 208 42.57 22.77 -26.57
CA MET A 208 41.11 22.86 -26.68
C MET A 208 40.50 21.73 -25.87
N THR A 209 39.59 22.05 -24.94
CA THR A 209 38.85 21.04 -24.17
C THR A 209 37.72 20.46 -25.01
N THR A 210 37.17 19.33 -24.58
CA THR A 210 35.82 18.89 -24.97
C THR A 210 34.76 19.75 -24.27
N ARG A 211 33.48 19.38 -24.45
CA ARG A 211 32.40 19.96 -23.65
C ARG A 211 32.68 19.71 -22.17
N LEU A 212 32.70 20.78 -21.41
CA LEU A 212 32.89 20.73 -19.97
C LEU A 212 31.57 20.45 -19.28
N VAL A 213 31.64 19.83 -18.10
CA VAL A 213 30.49 19.54 -17.24
C VAL A 213 30.56 20.49 -16.05
N GLU A 214 29.42 20.80 -15.42
CA GLU A 214 29.41 21.60 -14.19
C GLU A 214 30.33 20.99 -13.11
N GLY A 215 31.21 21.81 -12.51
CA GLY A 215 32.13 21.36 -11.49
C GLY A 215 33.46 22.12 -11.44
N SER A 216 34.36 21.67 -10.56
CA SER A 216 35.75 22.15 -10.53
C SER A 216 36.64 21.05 -11.08
N HIS A 217 37.33 21.32 -12.20
CA HIS A 217 38.22 20.35 -12.83
C HIS A 217 39.68 20.72 -12.57
N SER A 218 40.48 19.72 -12.21
CA SER A 218 41.92 19.87 -12.07
C SER A 218 42.59 19.80 -13.44
N VAL A 219 43.50 20.74 -13.66
CA VAL A 219 44.32 20.85 -14.85
C VAL A 219 45.76 20.70 -14.41
N GLU A 220 46.43 19.64 -14.84
CA GLU A 220 47.86 19.46 -14.61
C GLU A 220 48.63 19.61 -15.91
N LEU A 221 49.74 20.35 -15.84
CA LEU A 221 50.60 20.67 -16.96
C LEU A 221 52.02 20.26 -16.59
N LEU A 222 52.63 19.47 -17.46
CA LEU A 222 53.96 18.92 -17.25
C LEU A 222 54.83 19.09 -18.50
N LEU A 223 56.00 19.68 -18.33
CA LEU A 223 57.06 19.64 -19.34
C LEU A 223 57.78 18.29 -19.30
N SER A 224 57.99 17.72 -20.48
CA SER A 224 58.69 16.45 -20.65
C SER A 224 59.78 16.63 -21.69
N GLY A 225 61.03 16.68 -21.24
CA GLY A 225 62.20 16.92 -22.09
C GLY A 225 63.51 16.91 -21.31
N PRO A 226 64.58 17.52 -21.85
CA PRO A 226 65.82 17.76 -21.12
C PRO A 226 65.54 18.51 -19.81
N LEU A 227 66.03 17.97 -18.70
CA LEU A 227 65.87 18.58 -17.38
C LEU A 227 66.87 19.72 -17.20
N ASP A 228 66.43 20.74 -16.49
CA ASP A 228 67.26 21.86 -16.09
C ASP A 228 67.71 21.73 -14.61
N SER A 229 68.12 22.85 -13.99
CA SER A 229 68.53 22.85 -12.58
C SER A 229 67.39 22.97 -11.57
N ASP A 230 66.19 23.36 -11.99
CA ASP A 230 65.02 23.57 -11.13
C ASP A 230 63.79 22.82 -11.65
N PRO A 231 63.67 21.51 -11.43
CA PRO A 231 62.52 20.74 -11.92
C PRO A 231 61.19 21.08 -11.22
N SER A 232 61.17 22.06 -10.29
CA SER A 232 59.97 22.41 -9.54
C SER A 232 59.01 23.34 -10.30
N ASP A 233 59.49 24.02 -11.34
CA ASP A 233 58.71 24.90 -12.21
C ASP A 233 58.39 24.27 -13.58
N ASP A 234 58.84 23.03 -13.82
CA ASP A 234 58.47 22.15 -14.94
C ASP A 234 57.01 21.65 -14.87
N PHE A 235 56.36 21.84 -13.73
CA PHE A 235 55.01 21.36 -13.45
C PHE A 235 54.13 22.45 -12.82
N ILE A 236 52.89 22.52 -13.27
CA ILE A 236 51.87 23.37 -12.63
C ILE A 236 50.52 22.65 -12.56
N SER A 237 49.83 22.85 -11.45
CA SER A 237 48.43 22.44 -11.26
C SER A 237 47.56 23.68 -11.10
N ALA A 238 46.48 23.73 -11.87
CA ALA A 238 45.49 24.79 -11.87
C ALA A 238 44.07 24.19 -11.82
N GLN A 239 43.08 25.03 -11.54
CA GLN A 239 41.68 24.61 -11.49
C GLN A 239 40.84 25.48 -12.43
N ILE A 240 39.98 24.83 -13.21
CA ILE A 240 38.93 25.47 -13.99
C ILE A 240 37.60 25.29 -13.25
N LEU A 241 36.86 26.39 -13.07
CA LEU A 241 35.53 26.37 -12.47
C LEU A 241 34.49 26.50 -13.59
N VAL A 242 33.65 25.47 -13.71
CA VAL A 242 32.57 25.40 -14.70
C VAL A 242 31.26 25.61 -13.97
N GLY A 243 30.59 26.72 -14.27
CA GLY A 243 29.29 27.07 -13.70
C GLY A 243 28.16 26.16 -14.20
N PRO A 244 26.99 26.17 -13.54
CA PRO A 244 25.80 25.51 -14.07
C PRO A 244 25.43 26.09 -15.45
N PRO A 245 24.65 25.37 -16.25
CA PRO A 245 24.10 25.93 -17.50
C PRO A 245 23.22 27.16 -17.18
N PRO A 246 22.82 27.97 -18.17
CA PRO A 246 21.79 28.98 -17.96
C PRO A 246 20.54 28.33 -17.36
N LEU A 247 20.13 28.76 -16.17
CA LEU A 247 19.00 28.21 -15.43
C LEU A 247 17.89 29.26 -15.25
N PRO A 248 16.62 28.85 -15.22
CA PRO A 248 15.52 29.72 -14.81
C PRO A 248 15.64 30.07 -13.32
N GLU A 249 15.16 31.26 -12.96
CA GLU A 249 15.05 31.74 -11.58
C GLU A 249 13.61 32.16 -11.33
N LEU A 250 12.94 31.55 -10.37
CA LEU A 250 11.51 31.79 -10.16
C LEU A 250 11.25 32.59 -8.89
N VAL A 251 10.43 33.62 -9.02
CA VAL A 251 9.85 34.35 -7.89
C VAL A 251 8.35 34.16 -7.91
N LEU A 252 7.83 33.44 -6.93
CA LEU A 252 6.40 33.24 -6.77
C LEU A 252 5.84 34.30 -5.82
N THR A 253 4.63 34.79 -6.13
CA THR A 253 3.84 35.64 -5.25
C THR A 253 2.41 35.12 -5.21
N VAL A 254 1.76 35.25 -4.05
CA VAL A 254 0.35 34.88 -3.87
C VAL A 254 -0.43 36.08 -3.37
N GLN A 255 -1.60 36.29 -3.95
CA GLN A 255 -2.56 37.29 -3.50
C GLN A 255 -3.92 36.63 -3.30
N ARG A 256 -4.46 36.73 -2.09
CA ARG A 256 -5.80 36.25 -1.77
C ARG A 256 -6.86 37.07 -2.53
N LEU A 257 -7.81 36.39 -3.16
CA LEU A 257 -8.87 37.02 -3.98
C LEU A 257 -10.15 37.29 -3.18
N ASN A 258 -10.36 36.58 -2.08
CA ASN A 258 -11.53 36.70 -1.22
C ASN A 258 -11.20 36.37 0.25
N GLU A 259 -11.93 36.99 1.18
CA GLU A 259 -11.76 36.69 2.61
C GLU A 259 -12.28 35.29 2.95
N PRO A 260 -11.60 34.56 3.85
CA PRO A 260 -12.02 33.22 4.26
C PRO A 260 -13.36 33.28 5.01
N GLN A 261 -14.29 32.41 4.65
CA GLN A 261 -15.58 32.25 5.32
C GLN A 261 -15.89 30.76 5.54
N PRO A 262 -16.41 30.34 6.70
CA PRO A 262 -16.75 28.94 6.98
C PRO A 262 -17.61 28.34 5.86
N GLY A 263 -17.17 27.21 5.30
CA GLY A 263 -17.88 26.48 4.24
C GLY A 263 -17.84 27.11 2.84
N ALA A 264 -17.26 28.30 2.66
CA ALA A 264 -17.06 28.91 1.34
C ALA A 264 -15.68 28.55 0.76
N SER A 265 -15.51 28.65 -0.57
CA SER A 265 -14.20 28.51 -1.20
C SER A 265 -13.34 29.76 -1.00
N ILE A 266 -12.06 29.59 -0.67
CA ILE A 266 -11.01 30.61 -0.73
C ILE A 266 -10.19 30.42 -2.01
N SER A 267 -9.75 31.53 -2.60
CA SER A 267 -9.00 31.54 -3.86
C SER A 267 -7.79 32.47 -3.77
N TRP A 268 -6.71 32.07 -4.43
CA TRP A 268 -5.47 32.85 -4.55
C TRP A 268 -5.09 33.03 -6.01
N ASN A 269 -4.66 34.24 -6.35
CA ASN A 269 -3.93 34.50 -7.58
C ASN A 269 -2.45 34.19 -7.32
N VAL A 270 -1.94 33.14 -7.97
CA VAL A 270 -0.56 32.71 -7.92
C VAL A 270 0.14 33.28 -9.14
N THR A 271 1.14 34.13 -8.93
CA THR A 271 1.97 34.68 -10.00
C THR A 271 3.38 34.12 -9.88
N ALA A 272 3.87 33.46 -10.93
CA ALA A 272 5.25 32.99 -11.01
C ALA A 272 5.99 33.81 -12.06
N THR A 273 7.05 34.50 -11.66
CA THR A 273 7.86 35.34 -12.54
C THR A 273 9.23 34.69 -12.75
N ASN A 274 9.67 34.57 -14.00
CA ASN A 274 11.01 34.06 -14.31
C ASN A 274 12.00 35.22 -14.52
N SER A 275 12.91 35.41 -13.56
CA SER A 275 14.00 36.39 -13.60
C SER A 275 15.34 35.81 -14.03
N GLY A 276 15.41 34.51 -14.33
CA GLY A 276 16.67 33.82 -14.65
C GLY A 276 17.08 33.94 -16.12
N ASP A 277 18.11 33.18 -16.48
CA ASP A 277 18.77 33.27 -17.80
C ASP A 277 18.26 32.24 -18.81
N ALA A 278 17.37 31.34 -18.39
CA ALA A 278 16.73 30.35 -19.26
C ALA A 278 15.22 30.29 -19.05
N GLN A 279 14.52 29.74 -20.04
CA GLN A 279 13.09 29.46 -19.96
C GLN A 279 12.82 28.41 -18.89
N PHE A 280 11.79 28.62 -18.07
CA PHE A 280 11.27 27.61 -17.17
C PHE A 280 10.23 26.76 -17.91
N ASP A 281 10.34 25.44 -17.82
CA ASP A 281 9.36 24.47 -18.31
C ASP A 281 9.22 23.39 -17.24
N GLY A 282 8.20 23.51 -16.39
CA GLY A 282 7.99 22.66 -15.22
C GLY A 282 6.73 23.02 -14.46
N LEU A 283 6.56 22.48 -13.26
CA LEU A 283 5.35 22.65 -12.46
C LEU A 283 5.43 23.89 -11.56
N VAL A 284 4.31 24.62 -11.48
CA VAL A 284 3.98 25.47 -10.33
C VAL A 284 2.95 24.74 -9.49
N ILE A 285 3.26 24.55 -8.22
CA ILE A 285 2.50 23.70 -7.29
C ILE A 285 2.28 24.44 -5.98
N CYS A 286 1.10 24.26 -5.39
CA CYS A 286 0.74 24.84 -4.10
C CYS A 286 0.18 23.78 -3.16
N TRP A 287 0.69 23.78 -1.94
CA TRP A 287 0.22 22.95 -0.83
C TRP A 287 -0.45 23.82 0.22
N PHE A 288 -1.48 23.28 0.85
CA PHE A 288 -2.10 23.86 2.03
C PHE A 288 -2.00 22.87 3.20
N ASP A 289 -1.21 23.19 4.22
CA ASP A 289 -0.88 22.30 5.34
C ASP A 289 -0.46 20.87 4.90
N GLY A 290 0.28 20.77 3.78
CA GLY A 290 0.78 19.51 3.23
C GLY A 290 -0.13 18.82 2.22
N GLU A 291 -1.37 19.28 2.04
CA GLU A 291 -2.28 18.78 1.01
C GLU A 291 -2.09 19.57 -0.30
N GLU A 292 -1.88 18.90 -1.43
CA GLU A 292 -1.79 19.56 -2.73
C GLU A 292 -3.17 20.09 -3.15
N ILE A 293 -3.25 21.40 -3.39
CA ILE A 293 -4.51 22.05 -3.80
C ILE A 293 -4.46 22.56 -5.25
N PHE A 294 -3.26 22.69 -5.81
CA PHE A 294 -3.05 23.22 -7.16
C PHE A 294 -1.72 22.71 -7.71
N SER A 295 -1.72 22.26 -8.95
CA SER A 295 -0.52 21.84 -9.69
C SER A 295 -0.77 22.05 -11.19
N GLU A 296 0.09 22.81 -11.85
CA GLU A 296 -0.01 23.10 -13.28
C GLU A 296 1.37 23.18 -13.93
N ASN A 297 1.51 22.56 -15.11
CA ASN A 297 2.73 22.68 -15.91
C ASN A 297 2.73 24.00 -16.67
N VAL A 298 3.74 24.82 -16.46
CA VAL A 298 3.84 26.16 -17.03
C VAL A 298 5.17 26.35 -17.76
N LEU A 299 5.09 27.09 -18.87
CA LEU A 299 6.24 27.47 -19.68
C LEU A 299 6.42 28.98 -19.58
N ILE A 300 7.46 29.42 -18.87
CA ILE A 300 7.71 30.83 -18.54
C ILE A 300 9.01 31.30 -19.18
N SER A 301 8.90 32.11 -20.23
CA SER A 301 10.04 32.76 -20.88
C SER A 301 10.81 33.67 -19.91
N VAL A 302 12.07 33.95 -20.24
CA VAL A 302 12.91 34.91 -19.49
C VAL A 302 12.19 36.26 -19.40
N SER A 303 12.15 36.86 -18.20
CA SER A 303 11.45 38.11 -17.90
C SER A 303 9.93 38.10 -18.14
N ALA A 304 9.31 36.91 -18.25
CA ALA A 304 7.86 36.76 -18.33
C ALA A 304 7.27 36.30 -16.99
N SER A 305 5.93 36.30 -16.89
CA SER A 305 5.21 35.78 -15.74
C SER A 305 4.03 34.91 -16.18
N SER A 306 3.75 33.85 -15.42
CA SER A 306 2.51 33.09 -15.50
C SER A 306 1.58 33.48 -14.35
N TYR A 307 0.28 33.33 -14.59
CA TYR A 307 -0.77 33.64 -13.64
C TYR A 307 -1.70 32.43 -13.55
N ALA A 308 -1.96 31.97 -12.34
CA ALA A 308 -2.85 30.86 -12.07
C ALA A 308 -3.75 31.18 -10.88
N THR A 309 -4.87 30.46 -10.77
CA THR A 309 -5.78 30.59 -9.63
C THR A 309 -5.85 29.27 -8.87
N ALA A 310 -5.33 29.24 -7.65
CA ALA A 310 -5.48 28.12 -6.73
C ALA A 310 -6.75 28.31 -5.89
N THR A 311 -7.56 27.27 -5.70
CA THR A 311 -8.83 27.35 -4.95
C THR A 311 -9.00 26.14 -4.04
N MET A 312 -9.60 26.34 -2.87
CA MET A 312 -9.94 25.27 -1.91
C MET A 312 -11.12 25.73 -1.04
N THR A 313 -11.79 24.83 -0.33
CA THR A 313 -12.67 25.19 0.80
C THR A 313 -11.88 25.92 1.90
N SER A 314 -12.46 26.99 2.45
CA SER A 314 -11.81 27.80 3.48
C SER A 314 -11.66 27.01 4.77
N LYS A 315 -10.41 26.78 5.18
CA LYS A 315 -10.01 26.28 6.49
C LYS A 315 -8.78 27.08 6.98
N PRO A 316 -8.54 27.21 8.30
CA PRO A 316 -7.30 27.80 8.80
C PRO A 316 -6.11 26.94 8.41
N GLY A 317 -4.96 27.58 8.17
CA GLY A 317 -3.73 26.89 7.80
C GLY A 317 -2.78 27.76 6.98
N GLN A 318 -1.74 27.15 6.42
CA GLN A 318 -0.73 27.82 5.62
C GLN A 318 -0.70 27.31 4.18
N LEU A 319 -0.85 28.23 3.22
CA LEU A 319 -0.55 28.00 1.81
C LEU A 319 0.96 28.16 1.58
N LEU A 320 1.57 27.23 0.85
CA LEU A 320 2.93 27.30 0.33
C LEU A 320 2.91 26.95 -1.15
N CYS A 321 3.28 27.90 -2.01
CA CYS A 321 3.46 27.68 -3.44
C CYS A 321 4.95 27.67 -3.81
N SER A 322 5.36 26.71 -4.64
CA SER A 322 6.73 26.54 -5.12
C SER A 322 6.74 26.04 -6.58
N SER A 323 7.93 25.71 -7.08
CA SER A 323 8.14 25.08 -8.38
C SER A 323 8.65 23.64 -8.22
N ALA A 324 8.39 22.80 -9.22
CA ALA A 324 8.86 21.43 -9.27
C ALA A 324 9.18 20.99 -10.72
N GLU A 325 9.77 19.80 -10.86
CA GLU A 325 10.09 19.12 -12.14
C GLU A 325 11.13 19.77 -13.05
N ALA A 326 11.55 21.01 -12.78
CA ALA A 326 12.65 21.66 -13.48
C ALA A 326 13.73 22.18 -12.53
N ARG A 327 15.00 22.08 -12.95
CA ARG A 327 16.14 22.65 -12.22
C ARG A 327 16.10 24.17 -12.34
N THR A 328 16.03 24.86 -11.21
CA THR A 328 16.11 26.32 -11.12
C THR A 328 17.43 26.74 -10.47
N SER A 329 17.91 27.94 -10.76
CA SER A 329 19.04 28.53 -10.03
C SER A 329 18.61 28.89 -8.60
N SER A 330 17.42 29.47 -8.46
CA SER A 330 16.75 29.73 -7.20
C SER A 330 15.23 29.72 -7.39
N THR A 331 14.49 29.44 -6.33
CA THR A 331 13.02 29.58 -6.30
C THR A 331 12.60 30.25 -5.00
N SER A 332 12.04 31.45 -5.10
CA SER A 332 11.42 32.14 -3.98
C SER A 332 9.98 31.67 -3.85
N ASN A 333 9.73 30.83 -2.84
CA ASN A 333 8.40 30.32 -2.53
C ASN A 333 7.47 31.45 -2.07
N ALA A 334 6.18 31.29 -2.35
CA ALA A 334 5.14 32.20 -1.89
C ALA A 334 4.33 31.54 -0.79
N THR A 335 4.01 32.28 0.28
CA THR A 335 3.20 31.76 1.39
C THR A 335 2.08 32.71 1.75
N ASP A 336 0.93 32.16 2.16
CA ASP A 336 -0.16 32.92 2.77
C ASP A 336 -0.69 32.16 3.99
N SER A 337 -0.88 32.87 5.11
CA SER A 337 -1.47 32.30 6.34
C SER A 337 -2.95 32.66 6.42
N VAL A 338 -3.82 31.66 6.42
CA VAL A 338 -5.26 31.85 6.56
C VAL A 338 -5.65 31.72 8.03
N SER A 339 -6.13 32.82 8.59
CA SER A 339 -6.74 32.87 9.93
C SER A 339 -8.22 33.21 9.79
N MET A 340 -9.09 32.33 10.29
CA MET A 340 -10.55 32.49 10.24
C MET A 340 -11.21 31.79 11.43
N VAL A 341 -12.45 32.18 11.73
CA VAL A 341 -13.30 31.40 12.64
C VAL A 341 -13.58 30.06 11.97
N SER A 342 -13.39 28.95 12.68
CA SER A 342 -13.48 27.60 12.14
C SER A 342 -13.78 26.58 13.23
N ALA A 343 -14.08 25.35 12.83
CA ALA A 343 -14.01 24.20 13.73
C ALA A 343 -12.53 23.85 14.01
N ILE A 344 -12.24 23.42 15.24
CA ILE A 344 -10.92 22.96 15.66
C ILE A 344 -11.09 21.60 16.34
N PHE A 345 -10.69 20.54 15.66
CA PHE A 345 -10.85 19.17 16.13
C PHE A 345 -9.67 18.73 16.98
N ILE A 346 -9.97 18.38 18.24
CA ILE A 346 -9.04 17.77 19.19
C ILE A 346 -9.55 16.39 19.63
N GLY A 347 -8.65 15.55 20.13
CA GLY A 347 -9.02 14.27 20.74
C GLY A 347 -9.80 14.48 22.05
N ALA A 348 -10.99 13.89 22.15
CA ALA A 348 -11.79 13.93 23.37
C ALA A 348 -11.36 12.79 24.31
N GLY A 349 -10.35 13.06 25.14
CA GLY A 349 -9.81 12.13 26.14
C GLY A 349 -8.50 11.48 25.71
N HIS A 350 -8.47 10.85 24.52
CA HIS A 350 -7.26 10.26 23.93
C HIS A 350 -6.99 10.83 22.54
N SER A 351 -5.71 10.87 22.17
CA SER A 351 -5.23 11.31 20.86
C SER A 351 -5.00 10.15 19.89
N THR A 352 -5.31 8.91 20.27
CA THR A 352 -5.15 7.72 19.42
C THR A 352 -6.49 6.98 19.33
N PRO A 353 -6.82 6.38 18.18
CA PRO A 353 -8.04 5.59 18.04
C PRO A 353 -7.96 4.34 18.91
N THR A 354 -9.09 3.97 19.50
CA THR A 354 -9.26 2.72 20.23
C THR A 354 -9.67 1.62 19.26
N LEU A 355 -9.07 0.45 19.41
CA LEU A 355 -9.44 -0.76 18.67
C LEU A 355 -10.56 -1.50 19.41
N LEU A 356 -11.66 -1.77 18.73
CA LEU A 356 -12.83 -2.46 19.29
C LEU A 356 -13.04 -3.81 18.60
N GLY A 357 -13.65 -4.75 19.34
CA GLY A 357 -14.05 -6.05 18.82
C GLY A 357 -12.97 -7.15 18.82
N GLY A 358 -11.84 -6.92 19.50
CA GLY A 358 -10.77 -7.92 19.64
C GLY A 358 -11.07 -9.02 20.70
N PRO A 359 -10.33 -10.14 20.68
CA PRO A 359 -9.25 -10.49 19.73
C PRO A 359 -9.79 -10.81 18.32
N TRP A 360 -9.06 -10.39 17.29
CA TRP A 360 -9.45 -10.54 15.88
C TRP A 360 -8.74 -11.72 15.23
N HIS A 361 -9.46 -12.45 14.40
CA HIS A 361 -8.93 -13.50 13.52
C HIS A 361 -9.02 -13.06 12.07
N ALA A 362 -8.26 -13.70 11.17
CA ALA A 362 -8.31 -13.38 9.76
C ALA A 362 -9.75 -13.54 9.21
N GLY A 363 -10.25 -12.48 8.57
CA GLY A 363 -11.63 -12.33 8.11
C GLY A 363 -12.56 -11.58 9.09
N ASP A 364 -12.10 -11.24 10.29
CA ASP A 364 -12.88 -10.43 11.24
C ASP A 364 -12.82 -8.94 10.90
N ASP A 365 -13.92 -8.25 11.19
CA ASP A 365 -13.99 -6.80 11.18
C ASP A 365 -13.32 -6.22 12.44
N VAL A 366 -12.45 -5.23 12.20
CA VAL A 366 -11.76 -4.44 13.20
C VAL A 366 -12.31 -3.03 13.14
N THR A 367 -12.90 -2.57 14.24
CA THR A 367 -13.42 -1.19 14.32
C THR A 367 -12.40 -0.31 15.03
N LEU A 368 -11.90 0.69 14.31
CA LEU A 368 -11.14 1.81 14.86
C LEU A 368 -12.15 2.89 15.23
N SER A 369 -12.15 3.34 16.49
CA SER A 369 -13.05 4.40 16.97
C SER A 369 -12.27 5.48 17.69
N MET A 370 -12.66 6.73 17.48
CA MET A 370 -12.06 7.88 18.13
C MET A 370 -13.12 8.92 18.49
N LEU A 371 -13.05 9.43 19.72
CA LEU A 371 -13.87 10.55 20.16
C LEU A 371 -13.16 11.86 19.80
N LEU A 372 -13.86 12.73 19.09
CA LEU A 372 -13.42 14.07 18.72
C LEU A 372 -14.24 15.11 19.46
N ARG A 373 -13.61 16.25 19.74
CA ARG A 373 -14.28 17.45 20.23
C ARG A 373 -13.90 18.63 19.35
N ASN A 374 -14.91 19.42 19.00
CA ASN A 374 -14.70 20.70 18.35
C ASN A 374 -14.50 21.79 19.42
N GLU A 375 -13.30 22.31 19.58
CA GLU A 375 -12.98 23.48 20.44
C GLU A 375 -13.07 24.80 19.68
N GLY A 376 -13.33 24.76 18.38
CA GLY A 376 -13.55 25.95 17.56
C GLY A 376 -14.96 26.53 17.73
N ASP A 377 -15.13 27.75 17.22
CA ASP A 377 -16.39 28.50 17.34
C ASP A 377 -17.33 28.30 16.14
N ALA A 378 -16.90 27.58 15.09
CA ALA A 378 -17.74 27.24 13.94
C ALA A 378 -18.11 25.75 13.92
N ILE A 379 -19.20 25.42 13.23
CA ILE A 379 -19.53 24.03 12.88
C ILE A 379 -18.53 23.51 11.85
N GLY A 380 -18.18 22.22 11.93
CA GLY A 380 -17.33 21.58 10.94
C GLY A 380 -17.53 20.07 10.89
N ASN A 381 -16.93 19.45 9.88
CA ASN A 381 -16.98 18.02 9.64
C ASN A 381 -15.62 17.39 9.88
N ALA A 382 -15.60 16.22 10.52
CA ALA A 382 -14.38 15.43 10.68
C ALA A 382 -14.68 13.96 10.42
N SER A 383 -13.69 13.26 9.88
CA SER A 383 -13.73 11.81 9.63
C SER A 383 -12.40 11.18 10.01
N LEU A 384 -12.44 9.91 10.40
CA LEU A 384 -11.22 9.12 10.59
C LEU A 384 -10.76 8.62 9.22
N ARG A 385 -9.55 9.01 8.80
CA ARG A 385 -8.90 8.51 7.59
C ARG A 385 -7.84 7.50 8.00
N ILE A 386 -7.76 6.39 7.28
CA ILE A 386 -6.75 5.36 7.48
C ILE A 386 -6.06 5.04 6.16
N GLU A 387 -4.87 4.46 6.25
CA GLU A 387 -4.10 3.96 5.13
C GLU A 387 -3.75 2.50 5.39
N VAL A 388 -4.16 1.62 4.48
CA VAL A 388 -3.86 0.18 4.50
C VAL A 388 -3.33 -0.20 3.13
N ASP A 389 -2.17 -0.85 3.08
CA ASP A 389 -1.51 -1.26 1.83
C ASP A 389 -1.30 -0.13 0.80
N GLY A 390 -1.17 1.12 1.26
CA GLY A 390 -1.01 2.32 0.42
C GLY A 390 -2.31 2.89 -0.14
N GLU A 391 -3.47 2.33 0.21
CA GLU A 391 -4.79 2.89 -0.13
C GLU A 391 -5.38 3.67 1.04
N LEU A 392 -5.82 4.90 0.75
CA LEU A 392 -6.51 5.76 1.71
C LEU A 392 -8.00 5.43 1.77
N GLN A 393 -8.52 5.21 2.98
CA GLN A 393 -9.93 4.98 3.24
C GLN A 393 -10.45 5.99 4.27
N ASN A 394 -11.59 6.62 3.97
CA ASN A 394 -12.28 7.51 4.91
C ASN A 394 -13.39 6.73 5.61
N GLY A 395 -13.47 6.88 6.93
CA GLY A 395 -14.54 6.33 7.75
C GLY A 395 -15.73 7.25 7.89
N THR A 396 -16.50 7.02 8.94
CA THR A 396 -17.71 7.79 9.22
C THR A 396 -17.34 9.25 9.46
N SER A 397 -18.05 10.15 8.78
CA SER A 397 -17.95 11.58 9.04
C SER A 397 -18.93 11.97 10.14
N THR A 398 -18.51 12.88 11.00
CA THR A 398 -19.35 13.51 12.02
C THR A 398 -19.33 15.02 11.86
N THR A 399 -20.45 15.67 12.15
CA THR A 399 -20.58 17.13 12.14
C THR A 399 -20.69 17.63 13.56
N LEU A 400 -19.77 18.50 14.00
CA LEU A 400 -19.72 18.99 15.38
C LEU A 400 -19.86 20.51 15.41
N GLU A 401 -20.84 20.99 16.18
CA GLU A 401 -20.91 22.40 16.59
C GLU A 401 -19.80 22.74 17.60
N GLY A 402 -19.54 24.03 17.80
CA GLY A 402 -18.55 24.49 18.77
C GLY A 402 -18.82 23.98 20.19
N GLY A 403 -17.77 23.45 20.82
CA GLY A 403 -17.79 22.85 22.15
C GLY A 403 -18.38 21.44 22.23
N LYS A 404 -18.93 20.87 21.15
CA LYS A 404 -19.52 19.52 21.13
C LYS A 404 -18.48 18.45 20.86
N ALA A 405 -18.80 17.23 21.28
CA ALA A 405 -18.00 16.04 21.02
C ALA A 405 -18.84 14.98 20.28
N GLY A 406 -18.17 14.14 19.50
CA GLY A 406 -18.78 13.02 18.78
C GLY A 406 -17.75 11.95 18.43
N GLU A 407 -18.22 10.83 17.90
CA GLU A 407 -17.40 9.69 17.55
C GLU A 407 -17.21 9.61 16.03
N VAL A 408 -15.98 9.32 15.61
CA VAL A 408 -15.66 8.90 14.25
C VAL A 408 -15.12 7.49 14.32
N SER A 409 -15.46 6.67 13.32
CA SER A 409 -15.04 5.28 13.30
C SER A 409 -14.77 4.79 11.89
N GLN A 410 -13.92 3.78 11.77
CA GLN A 410 -13.65 3.10 10.52
C GLN A 410 -13.55 1.59 10.75
N ILE A 411 -14.15 0.82 9.84
CA ILE A 411 -14.12 -0.65 9.88
C ILE A 411 -13.17 -1.14 8.80
N ILE A 412 -12.27 -2.04 9.17
CA ILE A 412 -11.35 -2.74 8.27
C ILE A 412 -11.30 -4.22 8.60
N SER A 413 -10.90 -5.04 7.63
CA SER A 413 -10.68 -6.47 7.86
C SER A 413 -9.39 -6.92 7.20
N PHE A 414 -8.76 -7.94 7.77
CA PHE A 414 -7.51 -8.52 7.26
C PHE A 414 -7.74 -9.98 6.89
N THR A 415 -7.29 -10.38 5.70
CA THR A 415 -7.43 -11.76 5.21
C THR A 415 -6.29 -12.68 5.68
N SER A 416 -5.23 -12.12 6.25
CA SER A 416 -4.06 -12.87 6.73
C SER A 416 -3.79 -12.62 8.22
N ALA A 417 -3.26 -13.64 8.89
CA ALA A 417 -2.83 -13.54 10.27
C ALA A 417 -1.45 -12.86 10.37
N GLY A 418 -1.21 -12.16 11.47
CA GLY A 418 0.02 -11.42 11.74
C GLY A 418 -0.24 -10.08 12.41
N GLU A 419 0.83 -9.33 12.63
CA GLU A 419 0.74 -7.93 13.07
C GLU A 419 0.62 -7.03 11.84
N HIS A 420 -0.49 -6.29 11.75
CA HIS A 420 -0.74 -5.34 10.67
C HIS A 420 -0.55 -3.91 11.18
N THR A 421 0.22 -3.10 10.46
CA THR A 421 0.41 -1.68 10.80
C THR A 421 -0.54 -0.84 9.96
N VAL A 422 -1.35 -0.02 10.63
CA VAL A 422 -2.30 0.89 9.98
C VAL A 422 -1.95 2.32 10.32
N ASN A 423 -1.67 3.14 9.30
CA ASN A 423 -1.54 4.58 9.51
C ASN A 423 -2.94 5.19 9.58
N TRP A 424 -3.12 6.17 10.45
CA TRP A 424 -4.39 6.84 10.66
C TRP A 424 -4.18 8.33 10.87
N SER A 425 -5.17 9.12 10.47
CA SER A 425 -5.22 10.56 10.68
C SER A 425 -6.67 11.03 10.73
N VAL A 426 -6.96 12.07 11.50
CA VAL A 426 -8.24 12.76 11.40
C VAL A 426 -8.21 13.72 10.23
N PHE A 427 -9.21 13.64 9.35
CA PHE A 427 -9.36 14.55 8.21
C PHE A 427 -10.60 15.42 8.39
N SER A 428 -10.42 16.72 8.17
CA SER A 428 -11.51 17.69 8.10
C SER A 428 -11.41 18.52 6.82
N PRO A 429 -12.49 18.63 6.02
CA PRO A 429 -12.51 19.45 4.82
C PRO A 429 -12.72 20.95 5.09
N ASP A 430 -13.20 21.33 6.29
CA ASP A 430 -13.71 22.67 6.61
C ASP A 430 -13.28 23.18 8.00
N GLY A 431 -12.47 22.42 8.74
CA GLY A 431 -11.94 22.77 10.05
C GLY A 431 -10.45 22.45 10.18
N ALA A 432 -9.82 23.03 11.20
CA ALA A 432 -8.46 22.69 11.61
C ALA A 432 -8.45 21.40 12.43
N VAL A 433 -7.40 20.61 12.29
CA VAL A 433 -7.21 19.35 13.03
C VAL A 433 -5.91 19.45 13.83
N ASP A 434 -5.94 19.07 15.10
CA ASP A 434 -4.74 19.03 15.93
C ASP A 434 -3.71 18.04 15.36
N THR A 435 -2.43 18.44 15.35
CA THR A 435 -1.35 17.66 14.72
C THR A 435 -1.10 16.31 15.39
N ASN A 436 -1.53 16.14 16.65
CA ASN A 436 -1.42 14.87 17.37
C ASN A 436 -2.50 13.86 16.99
N LEU A 437 -3.47 14.22 16.13
CA LEU A 437 -4.50 13.32 15.63
C LEU A 437 -4.07 12.63 14.33
N SER A 438 -2.81 12.19 14.31
CA SER A 438 -2.25 11.33 13.27
C SER A 438 -1.20 10.39 13.88
N GLY A 439 -1.02 9.22 13.28
CA GLY A 439 -0.04 8.24 13.75
C GLY A 439 -0.22 6.86 13.10
N SER A 440 0.31 5.84 13.76
CA SER A 440 0.17 4.44 13.36
C SER A 440 -0.27 3.56 14.53
N VAL A 441 -1.01 2.50 14.23
CA VAL A 441 -1.47 1.50 15.21
C VAL A 441 -1.17 0.10 14.70
N ILE A 442 -0.78 -0.79 15.60
CA ILE A 442 -0.51 -2.20 15.29
C ILE A 442 -1.73 -3.03 15.71
N ILE A 443 -2.26 -3.81 14.77
CA ILE A 443 -3.44 -4.65 14.94
C ILE A 443 -2.99 -6.12 14.87
N PRO A 444 -2.99 -6.87 15.98
CA PRO A 444 -2.64 -8.28 15.99
C PRO A 444 -3.84 -9.12 15.52
N VAL A 445 -3.67 -9.82 14.40
CA VAL A 445 -4.69 -10.68 13.79
C VAL A 445 -4.27 -12.14 13.88
N LEU A 446 -5.11 -12.98 14.50
CA LEU A 446 -4.90 -14.41 14.66
C LEU A 446 -5.33 -15.19 13.39
N PHE A 447 -4.96 -16.47 13.30
CA PHE A 447 -5.42 -17.34 12.22
C PHE A 447 -6.94 -17.53 12.28
N SER A 448 -7.64 -17.58 11.14
CA SER A 448 -9.08 -17.90 11.10
C SER A 448 -9.42 -19.15 11.92
N GLN A 449 -10.48 -19.08 12.73
CA GLN A 449 -10.85 -20.18 13.64
C GLN A 449 -11.32 -21.41 12.86
N VAL A 450 -10.91 -22.58 13.34
CA VAL A 450 -11.28 -23.87 12.76
C VAL A 450 -12.51 -24.41 13.49
N ILE A 451 -13.46 -24.98 12.75
CA ILE A 451 -14.71 -25.53 13.27
C ILE A 451 -14.92 -26.95 12.75
N VAL A 452 -15.27 -27.88 13.64
CA VAL A 452 -15.51 -29.29 13.32
C VAL A 452 -16.86 -29.73 13.87
N MET A 453 -17.78 -30.09 12.97
CA MET A 453 -19.08 -30.66 13.32
C MET A 453 -19.01 -32.19 13.32
N ASN A 454 -19.61 -32.82 14.33
CA ASN A 454 -19.82 -34.26 14.36
C ASN A 454 -21.25 -34.59 14.83
N ILE A 455 -21.83 -35.63 14.25
CA ILE A 455 -23.01 -36.30 14.78
C ILE A 455 -22.52 -37.35 15.80
N GLU A 456 -22.92 -37.20 17.05
CA GLU A 456 -22.55 -38.12 18.12
C GLU A 456 -23.40 -39.39 18.05
N THR A 457 -24.71 -39.22 17.90
CA THR A 457 -25.67 -40.33 17.80
C THR A 457 -26.95 -39.89 17.09
N VAL A 458 -27.56 -40.82 16.36
CA VAL A 458 -28.93 -40.69 15.83
C VAL A 458 -29.83 -41.71 16.52
N SER A 459 -30.98 -41.27 17.00
CA SER A 459 -31.95 -42.13 17.71
C SER A 459 -33.39 -41.76 17.35
N VAL A 460 -34.31 -42.71 17.49
CA VAL A 460 -35.74 -42.50 17.22
C VAL A 460 -36.46 -42.28 18.54
N VAL A 461 -37.16 -41.15 18.66
CA VAL A 461 -37.98 -40.78 19.82
C VAL A 461 -39.45 -40.63 19.40
N ASP A 462 -40.36 -40.49 20.38
CA ASP A 462 -41.81 -40.44 20.09
C ASP A 462 -42.20 -39.31 19.10
N ASP A 463 -41.43 -38.21 19.07
CA ASP A 463 -41.66 -37.03 18.23
C ASP A 463 -40.80 -36.99 16.95
N GLY A 464 -40.05 -38.05 16.62
CA GLY A 464 -39.27 -38.15 15.38
C GLY A 464 -37.82 -38.62 15.54
N ILE A 465 -36.99 -38.30 14.54
CA ILE A 465 -35.56 -38.60 14.54
C ILE A 465 -34.85 -37.52 15.37
N LYS A 466 -34.11 -37.93 16.40
CA LYS A 466 -33.29 -37.08 17.24
C LYS A 466 -31.82 -37.25 16.89
N ILE A 467 -31.18 -36.15 16.51
CA ILE A 467 -29.76 -36.04 16.20
C ILE A 467 -29.07 -35.38 17.39
N SER A 468 -28.16 -36.07 18.04
CA SER A 468 -27.23 -35.49 19.02
C SER A 468 -25.91 -35.19 18.35
N TRP A 469 -25.38 -33.99 18.58
CA TRP A 469 -24.24 -33.45 17.84
C TRP A 469 -23.23 -32.78 18.78
N SER A 470 -21.99 -32.68 18.31
CA SER A 470 -20.93 -31.87 18.92
C SER A 470 -20.27 -30.97 17.86
N ILE A 471 -19.83 -29.80 18.30
CA ILE A 471 -19.09 -28.85 17.48
C ILE A 471 -17.86 -28.41 18.26
N ASP A 472 -16.67 -28.68 17.70
CA ASP A 472 -15.40 -28.21 18.25
C ASP A 472 -14.97 -26.92 17.53
N LEU A 473 -14.89 -25.82 18.27
CA LEU A 473 -14.43 -24.52 17.78
C LEU A 473 -13.05 -24.23 18.36
N SER A 474 -12.07 -23.92 17.53
CA SER A 474 -10.72 -23.60 18.00
C SER A 474 -10.70 -22.38 18.93
N GLU A 475 -9.67 -22.29 19.77
CA GLU A 475 -9.37 -21.14 20.65
C GLU A 475 -9.57 -19.78 19.94
N GLY A 476 -10.12 -18.81 20.67
CA GLY A 476 -10.39 -17.49 20.12
C GLY A 476 -11.63 -16.84 20.74
N ARG A 477 -12.39 -16.11 19.91
CA ARG A 477 -13.65 -15.48 20.32
C ARG A 477 -14.82 -16.40 20.02
N ASP A 478 -15.93 -16.14 20.71
CA ASP A 478 -17.20 -16.82 20.45
C ASP A 478 -17.70 -16.53 19.03
N ARG A 479 -18.34 -17.52 18.41
CA ARG A 479 -18.84 -17.44 17.02
C ARG A 479 -20.30 -17.79 16.94
N ILE A 480 -21.08 -16.92 16.29
CA ILE A 480 -22.43 -17.27 15.88
C ILE A 480 -22.34 -18.12 14.61
N ALA A 481 -23.06 -19.23 14.61
CA ALA A 481 -23.17 -20.15 13.49
C ALA A 481 -24.61 -20.65 13.34
N ILE A 482 -25.02 -20.92 12.11
CA ILE A 482 -26.34 -21.48 11.79
C ILE A 482 -26.13 -22.97 11.54
N LEU A 483 -26.83 -23.79 12.32
CA LEU A 483 -26.78 -25.24 12.26
C LEU A 483 -28.00 -25.74 11.49
N ASN A 484 -27.79 -26.52 10.44
CA ASN A 484 -28.85 -27.06 9.60
C ASN A 484 -28.89 -28.58 9.76
N PHE A 485 -30.07 -29.12 10.05
CA PHE A 485 -30.30 -30.54 10.26
C PHE A 485 -31.39 -31.05 9.32
N GLY A 486 -31.26 -32.29 8.85
CA GLY A 486 -32.29 -32.92 8.03
C GLY A 486 -31.91 -34.33 7.61
N VAL A 487 -32.63 -34.88 6.64
CA VAL A 487 -32.31 -36.18 6.04
C VAL A 487 -31.82 -36.05 4.59
N ILE A 488 -31.02 -37.03 4.16
CA ILE A 488 -30.57 -37.24 2.80
C ILE A 488 -31.30 -38.47 2.25
N ASN A 489 -31.89 -38.32 1.07
CA ASN A 489 -32.52 -39.42 0.33
C ASN A 489 -31.96 -39.48 -1.09
N ASP A 490 -31.41 -40.63 -1.49
CA ASP A 490 -30.73 -40.84 -2.78
C ASP A 490 -29.68 -39.75 -3.11
N GLY A 491 -28.96 -39.28 -2.09
CA GLY A 491 -27.93 -38.24 -2.21
C GLY A 491 -28.44 -36.80 -2.30
N LEU A 492 -29.75 -36.57 -2.16
CA LEU A 492 -30.35 -35.24 -2.13
C LEU A 492 -30.76 -34.87 -0.71
N LYS A 493 -30.37 -33.67 -0.25
CA LYS A 493 -30.82 -33.12 1.04
C LYS A 493 -32.31 -32.78 0.96
N GLY A 494 -33.06 -33.27 1.95
CA GLY A 494 -34.48 -33.00 2.14
C GLY A 494 -34.75 -31.64 2.78
N GLU A 495 -35.89 -31.54 3.47
CA GLU A 495 -36.27 -30.33 4.22
C GLU A 495 -35.36 -30.13 5.44
N GLU A 496 -34.79 -28.93 5.57
CA GLU A 496 -33.84 -28.60 6.62
C GLU A 496 -34.49 -27.81 7.77
N ILE A 497 -34.05 -28.10 8.98
CA ILE A 497 -34.36 -27.34 10.19
C ILE A 497 -33.10 -26.60 10.60
N ALA A 498 -33.18 -25.27 10.61
CA ALA A 498 -32.09 -24.38 10.98
C ALA A 498 -32.21 -23.89 12.44
N GLU A 499 -31.09 -23.87 13.17
CA GLU A 499 -30.96 -23.26 14.49
C GLU A 499 -29.73 -22.34 14.51
N GLU A 500 -29.89 -21.10 14.97
CA GLU A 500 -28.76 -20.22 15.24
C GLU A 500 -28.19 -20.50 16.65
N ARG A 501 -26.86 -20.63 16.72
CA ARG A 501 -26.15 -20.93 17.97
C ARG A 501 -24.92 -20.05 18.14
N ASN A 502 -24.73 -19.53 19.36
CA ASN A 502 -23.46 -18.96 19.77
C ASN A 502 -22.54 -20.08 20.30
N LEU A 503 -21.43 -20.31 19.60
CA LEU A 503 -20.43 -21.32 19.88
C LEU A 503 -19.30 -20.70 20.71
N LEU A 504 -19.02 -21.33 21.84
CA LEU A 504 -17.86 -21.02 22.68
C LEU A 504 -16.65 -21.81 22.17
N PRO A 505 -15.42 -21.30 22.33
CA PRO A 505 -14.22 -22.10 22.07
C PRO A 505 -14.22 -23.42 22.84
N GLY A 506 -13.75 -24.48 22.19
CA GLY A 506 -13.85 -25.87 22.62
C GLY A 506 -15.10 -26.57 22.09
N ILE A 507 -15.50 -27.65 22.77
CA ILE A 507 -16.58 -28.52 22.30
C ILE A 507 -17.92 -28.09 22.88
N THR A 508 -18.84 -27.74 21.99
CA THR A 508 -20.25 -27.49 22.30
C THR A 508 -21.09 -28.70 21.92
N TYR A 509 -21.93 -29.18 22.83
CA TYR A 509 -22.87 -30.29 22.55
C TYR A 509 -24.31 -29.79 22.44
N GLY A 510 -25.11 -30.47 21.64
CA GLY A 510 -26.53 -30.21 21.51
C GLY A 510 -27.31 -31.39 20.95
N SER A 511 -28.62 -31.18 20.76
CA SER A 511 -29.46 -32.14 20.06
C SER A 511 -30.62 -31.44 19.36
N MET A 512 -30.98 -31.92 18.18
CA MET A 512 -32.12 -31.46 17.38
C MET A 512 -33.07 -32.64 17.11
N THR A 513 -34.38 -32.42 17.19
CA THR A 513 -35.39 -33.42 16.75
C THR A 513 -36.00 -32.92 15.46
N ILE A 514 -35.81 -33.65 14.36
CA ILE A 514 -36.20 -33.21 13.02
C ILE A 514 -37.57 -33.73 12.56
N GLY A 515 -38.31 -34.39 13.46
CA GLY A 515 -39.55 -35.08 13.11
C GLY A 515 -39.30 -36.40 12.39
N PHE A 516 -40.36 -37.04 11.91
CA PHE A 516 -40.25 -38.21 11.04
C PHE A 516 -40.10 -37.74 9.59
N GLN A 517 -38.96 -38.05 8.98
CA GLN A 517 -38.66 -37.72 7.59
C GLN A 517 -38.08 -38.96 6.90
N ASP A 518 -38.58 -39.30 5.72
CA ASP A 518 -38.10 -40.46 4.96
C ASP A 518 -36.73 -40.15 4.33
N GLY A 519 -35.69 -40.85 4.79
CA GLY A 519 -34.32 -40.71 4.28
C GLY A 519 -33.41 -41.87 4.69
N GLN A 520 -32.27 -41.98 4.03
CA GLN A 520 -31.26 -43.02 4.27
C GLN A 520 -30.25 -42.58 5.34
N GLU A 521 -29.88 -41.29 5.33
CA GLU A 521 -28.91 -40.70 6.25
C GLU A 521 -29.47 -39.40 6.83
N THR A 522 -29.11 -39.06 8.07
CA THR A 522 -29.26 -37.71 8.62
C THR A 522 -28.01 -36.91 8.31
N PHE A 523 -28.16 -35.60 8.13
CA PHE A 523 -27.04 -34.68 8.07
C PHE A 523 -27.16 -33.61 9.14
N ALA A 524 -26.00 -33.15 9.60
CA ALA A 524 -25.83 -31.91 10.34
C ALA A 524 -24.81 -31.07 9.56
N SER A 525 -25.11 -29.80 9.33
CA SER A 525 -24.17 -28.89 8.67
C SER A 525 -24.14 -27.50 9.29
N ILE A 526 -23.02 -26.79 9.12
CA ILE A 526 -22.80 -25.45 9.63
C ILE A 526 -22.71 -24.46 8.47
N SER A 527 -23.48 -23.39 8.54
CA SER A 527 -23.28 -22.18 7.76
C SER A 527 -22.85 -21.03 8.68
N VAL A 528 -21.87 -20.24 8.25
CA VAL A 528 -21.35 -19.10 9.01
C VAL A 528 -21.67 -17.80 8.30
N SER A 529 -21.82 -16.73 9.08
CA SER A 529 -22.04 -15.37 8.57
C SER A 529 -21.21 -14.39 9.39
N GLY A 530 -20.55 -13.44 8.73
CA GLY A 530 -19.76 -12.39 9.38
C GLY A 530 -18.38 -12.82 9.89
N TRP A 531 -17.89 -14.01 9.52
CA TRP A 531 -16.51 -14.43 9.78
C TRP A 531 -16.07 -15.55 8.82
N THR A 532 -14.76 -15.73 8.70
CA THR A 532 -14.17 -16.70 7.76
C THR A 532 -13.69 -17.95 8.50
N ILE A 533 -14.06 -19.11 7.97
CA ILE A 533 -13.66 -20.41 8.50
C ILE A 533 -12.20 -20.70 8.16
N GLY A 534 -11.44 -21.17 9.15
CA GLY A 534 -10.05 -21.58 8.99
C GLY A 534 -9.88 -22.88 8.23
N PHE A 535 -8.71 -23.03 7.59
CA PHE A 535 -8.32 -24.24 6.90
C PHE A 535 -8.27 -25.44 7.87
N GLY A 536 -8.87 -26.57 7.46
CA GLY A 536 -8.97 -27.78 8.29
C GLY A 536 -10.32 -27.95 9.01
N SER A 537 -11.29 -27.08 8.72
CA SER A 537 -12.65 -27.19 9.26
C SER A 537 -13.47 -28.24 8.52
N TYR A 538 -14.34 -28.93 9.26
CA TYR A 538 -15.34 -29.87 8.75
C TYR A 538 -16.71 -29.37 9.16
N VAL A 539 -17.47 -28.84 8.21
CA VAL A 539 -18.74 -28.15 8.46
C VAL A 539 -19.96 -29.01 8.22
N GLU A 540 -19.78 -30.29 7.93
CA GLU A 540 -20.88 -31.21 7.67
C GLU A 540 -20.49 -32.61 8.10
N ASP A 541 -21.45 -33.31 8.68
CA ASP A 541 -21.35 -34.72 9.02
C ASP A 541 -22.66 -35.45 8.71
N THR A 542 -22.56 -36.74 8.37
CA THR A 542 -23.72 -37.58 8.04
C THR A 542 -23.68 -38.90 8.79
N GLU A 543 -24.85 -39.40 9.16
CA GLU A 543 -24.98 -40.65 9.92
C GLU A 543 -26.24 -41.40 9.47
N ILE A 544 -26.23 -42.73 9.50
CA ILE A 544 -27.34 -43.55 8.98
C ILE A 544 -28.59 -43.39 9.86
N VAL A 545 -29.75 -43.22 9.22
CA VAL A 545 -31.04 -43.19 9.94
C VAL A 545 -31.37 -44.60 10.44
N PRO A 546 -31.61 -44.80 11.75
CA PRO A 546 -32.09 -46.09 12.26
C PRO A 546 -33.43 -46.48 11.63
N ASP A 547 -33.63 -47.76 11.30
CA ASP A 547 -34.92 -48.22 10.77
C ASP A 547 -36.02 -48.07 11.83
N TYR A 548 -37.06 -47.31 11.50
CA TYR A 548 -38.23 -47.09 12.34
C TYR A 548 -39.54 -47.56 11.68
N THR A 549 -39.45 -48.39 10.63
CA THR A 549 -40.63 -48.90 9.92
C THR A 549 -41.48 -49.82 10.80
N ILE A 550 -42.81 -49.72 10.68
CA ILE A 550 -43.78 -50.54 11.41
C ILE A 550 -44.53 -51.43 10.43
N SER A 551 -44.59 -52.74 10.69
CA SER A 551 -45.32 -53.71 9.87
C SER A 551 -46.14 -54.64 10.77
N PRO A 552 -47.36 -54.22 11.15
CA PRO A 552 -48.16 -54.97 12.12
C PRO A 552 -48.75 -56.23 11.47
N GLN A 553 -48.85 -57.31 12.24
CA GLN A 553 -49.58 -58.53 11.90
C GLN A 553 -50.35 -59.03 13.12
N VAL A 554 -51.49 -59.69 12.87
CA VAL A 554 -52.26 -60.38 13.90
C VAL A 554 -52.47 -61.83 13.48
N THR A 555 -52.42 -62.75 14.44
CA THR A 555 -52.69 -64.18 14.21
C THR A 555 -53.63 -64.69 15.30
N VAL A 556 -54.78 -65.25 14.92
CA VAL A 556 -55.80 -65.71 15.87
C VAL A 556 -55.62 -67.18 16.18
N SER A 557 -55.71 -67.53 17.47
CA SER A 557 -55.69 -68.93 17.88
C SER A 557 -57.06 -69.59 17.70
N PRO A 558 -57.15 -70.81 17.13
CA PRO A 558 -58.40 -71.58 17.09
C PRO A 558 -58.85 -72.08 18.46
N SER A 559 -58.00 -72.01 19.49
CA SER A 559 -58.34 -72.40 20.84
C SER A 559 -59.00 -71.26 21.60
N THR A 560 -60.14 -71.52 22.22
CA THR A 560 -60.82 -70.61 23.14
C THR A 560 -60.88 -71.18 24.55
N GLN A 561 -61.16 -70.35 25.55
CA GLN A 561 -61.48 -70.82 26.90
C GLN A 561 -62.88 -70.32 27.32
N PRO A 562 -63.86 -71.22 27.55
CA PRO A 562 -63.79 -72.69 27.42
C PRO A 562 -63.60 -73.18 25.97
N SER A 563 -63.08 -74.40 25.80
CA SER A 563 -62.73 -74.98 24.48
C SER A 563 -63.95 -75.30 23.60
N THR A 564 -65.13 -75.39 24.21
CA THR A 564 -66.42 -75.53 23.53
C THR A 564 -67.35 -74.42 24.04
N PRO A 565 -67.36 -73.26 23.38
CA PRO A 565 -68.16 -72.11 23.78
C PRO A 565 -69.67 -72.38 23.70
N SER A 566 -70.43 -71.88 24.67
CA SER A 566 -71.89 -71.85 24.61
C SER A 566 -72.40 -70.44 24.30
N SER A 567 -73.49 -70.35 23.55
CA SER A 567 -74.04 -69.04 23.15
C SER A 567 -74.42 -68.18 24.36
N GLY A 568 -74.01 -66.90 24.33
CA GLY A 568 -74.22 -65.94 25.42
C GLY A 568 -73.24 -66.05 26.59
N SER A 569 -72.32 -67.03 26.57
CA SER A 569 -71.24 -67.11 27.55
C SER A 569 -70.09 -66.14 27.24
N GLN A 570 -69.32 -65.80 28.27
CA GLN A 570 -68.07 -65.07 28.13
C GLN A 570 -66.93 -66.04 27.79
N VAL A 571 -66.25 -65.78 26.69
CA VAL A 571 -65.23 -66.68 26.13
C VAL A 571 -63.94 -65.90 25.93
N ASN A 572 -62.81 -66.44 26.40
CA ASN A 572 -61.50 -65.88 26.09
C ASN A 572 -61.05 -66.36 24.70
N VAL A 573 -60.76 -65.38 23.84
CA VAL A 573 -60.14 -65.57 22.54
C VAL A 573 -58.69 -65.13 22.64
N TYR A 574 -57.77 -65.96 22.16
CA TYR A 574 -56.33 -65.69 22.17
C TYR A 574 -55.84 -65.31 20.78
N PHE A 575 -54.95 -64.34 20.69
CA PHE A 575 -54.34 -63.90 19.44
C PHE A 575 -52.94 -63.34 19.71
N THR A 576 -52.06 -63.43 18.72
CA THR A 576 -50.70 -62.91 18.78
C THR A 576 -50.60 -61.68 17.90
N LEU A 577 -50.11 -60.57 18.47
CA LEU A 577 -49.71 -59.37 17.74
C LEU A 577 -48.23 -59.48 17.38
N ARG A 578 -47.86 -59.14 16.14
CA ARG A 578 -46.47 -59.13 15.69
C ARG A 578 -46.14 -57.83 15.00
N ASN A 579 -44.90 -57.40 15.15
CA ASN A 579 -44.29 -56.38 14.30
C ASN A 579 -43.20 -57.05 13.46
N LEU A 580 -43.29 -56.94 12.15
CA LEU A 580 -42.24 -57.40 11.24
C LEU A 580 -41.21 -56.29 10.90
N GLY A 581 -41.45 -55.04 11.35
CA GLY A 581 -40.48 -53.95 11.28
C GLY A 581 -39.72 -53.75 12.60
N GLU A 582 -38.72 -52.87 12.58
CA GLU A 582 -37.86 -52.54 13.74
C GLU A 582 -38.38 -51.33 14.54
N GLY A 583 -39.38 -50.60 14.01
CA GLY A 583 -39.97 -49.44 14.67
C GLY A 583 -40.91 -49.79 15.82
N THR A 584 -41.04 -48.90 16.80
CA THR A 584 -41.93 -49.11 17.96
C THR A 584 -43.41 -48.97 17.58
N ILE A 585 -44.24 -49.98 17.87
CA ILE A 585 -45.68 -49.92 17.60
C ILE A 585 -46.41 -49.15 18.72
N PRO A 586 -47.16 -48.08 18.40
CA PRO A 586 -47.95 -47.35 19.39
C PRO A 586 -49.19 -48.13 19.84
N ALA A 587 -49.88 -47.65 20.88
CA ALA A 587 -51.15 -48.22 21.30
C ALA A 587 -52.20 -48.13 20.17
N GLY A 588 -52.82 -49.25 19.83
CA GLY A 588 -53.88 -49.37 18.81
C GLY A 588 -55.17 -50.00 19.34
N GLN A 589 -56.18 -50.13 18.48
CA GLN A 589 -57.47 -50.74 18.83
C GLN A 589 -57.60 -52.13 18.21
N ILE A 590 -58.00 -53.11 19.02
CA ILE A 590 -58.31 -54.46 18.58
C ILE A 590 -59.82 -54.64 18.64
N VAL A 591 -60.42 -55.05 17.52
CA VAL A 591 -61.85 -55.30 17.38
C VAL A 591 -62.05 -56.75 16.94
N ILE A 592 -62.88 -57.47 17.69
CA ILE A 592 -63.22 -58.86 17.39
C ILE A 592 -64.65 -58.90 16.89
N THR A 593 -64.88 -59.44 15.70
CA THR A 593 -66.21 -59.56 15.09
C THR A 593 -66.56 -61.00 14.75
N ASP A 594 -67.84 -61.27 14.55
CA ASP A 594 -68.28 -62.50 13.90
C ASP A 594 -68.22 -62.41 12.36
N GLY A 595 -68.59 -63.50 11.67
CA GLY A 595 -68.63 -63.57 10.20
C GLY A 595 -69.65 -62.65 9.53
N ASP A 596 -70.62 -62.12 10.28
CA ASP A 596 -71.63 -61.17 9.81
C ASP A 596 -71.22 -59.70 10.09
N GLY A 597 -70.06 -59.50 10.74
CA GLY A 597 -69.50 -58.19 11.08
C GLY A 597 -70.01 -57.60 12.41
N THR A 598 -70.69 -58.39 13.24
CA THR A 598 -71.14 -57.96 14.58
C THR A 598 -69.95 -57.88 15.53
N ILE A 599 -69.78 -56.76 16.23
CA ILE A 599 -68.70 -56.57 17.21
C ILE A 599 -68.99 -57.40 18.47
N LEU A 600 -68.09 -58.34 18.76
CA LEU A 600 -68.15 -59.22 19.94
C LEU A 600 -67.33 -58.69 21.11
N SER A 601 -66.22 -58.00 20.83
CA SER A 601 -65.38 -57.31 21.82
C SER A 601 -64.52 -56.23 21.16
N SER A 602 -64.09 -55.25 21.95
CA SER A 602 -63.15 -54.20 21.53
C SER A 602 -62.25 -53.85 22.70
N ILE A 603 -60.94 -53.98 22.52
CA ILE A 603 -59.92 -53.63 23.52
C ILE A 603 -58.81 -52.77 22.92
N VAL A 604 -57.99 -52.15 23.77
CA VAL A 604 -56.85 -51.32 23.35
C VAL A 604 -55.57 -52.11 23.58
N SER A 605 -54.75 -52.25 22.53
CA SER A 605 -53.39 -52.78 22.63
C SER A 605 -52.46 -51.74 23.26
N ALA A 606 -51.56 -52.17 24.15
CA ALA A 606 -50.51 -51.30 24.69
C ALA A 606 -49.39 -51.05 23.66
N LYS A 607 -48.57 -50.00 23.88
CA LYS A 607 -47.33 -49.77 23.12
C LYS A 607 -46.46 -51.04 23.16
N MET A 608 -45.90 -51.40 22.01
CA MET A 608 -45.13 -52.63 21.81
C MET A 608 -43.77 -52.31 21.19
N GLU A 609 -42.71 -52.50 21.99
CA GLU A 609 -41.30 -52.43 21.58
C GLU A 609 -40.73 -53.82 21.21
N GLU A 610 -41.49 -54.86 21.48
CA GLU A 610 -41.15 -56.27 21.21
C GLU A 610 -41.62 -56.67 19.80
N SER A 611 -40.95 -57.63 19.17
CA SER A 611 -41.35 -58.12 17.84
C SER A 611 -42.65 -58.93 17.83
N SER A 612 -43.08 -59.46 18.98
CA SER A 612 -44.30 -60.27 19.12
C SER A 612 -44.82 -60.24 20.55
N ARG A 613 -46.15 -60.16 20.73
CA ARG A 613 -46.84 -60.23 22.01
C ARG A 613 -48.12 -61.05 21.91
N ASP A 614 -48.30 -62.01 22.81
CA ASP A 614 -49.55 -62.77 22.94
C ASP A 614 -50.54 -61.98 23.78
N GLU A 615 -51.78 -61.89 23.31
CA GLU A 615 -52.88 -61.15 23.92
C GLU A 615 -54.15 -62.00 23.98
N SER A 616 -55.11 -61.58 24.79
CA SER A 616 -56.43 -62.21 24.84
C SER A 616 -57.52 -61.21 25.14
N ALA A 617 -58.73 -61.50 24.65
CA ALA A 617 -59.90 -60.69 24.93
C ALA A 617 -61.12 -61.57 25.24
N VAL A 618 -61.92 -61.10 26.19
CA VAL A 618 -63.21 -61.71 26.50
C VAL A 618 -64.22 -61.26 25.45
N VAL A 619 -64.87 -62.21 24.78
CA VAL A 619 -65.97 -61.97 23.84
C VAL A 619 -67.28 -62.54 24.39
N ASN A 620 -68.40 -61.92 24.04
CA ASN A 620 -69.72 -62.52 24.24
C ASN A 620 -70.01 -63.46 23.07
N TRP A 621 -70.17 -64.76 23.33
CA TRP A 621 -70.26 -65.75 22.25
C TRP A 621 -71.58 -65.66 21.48
N PRO A 622 -71.56 -65.53 20.14
CA PRO A 622 -72.78 -65.44 19.33
C PRO A 622 -73.51 -66.79 19.22
N LYS A 623 -74.68 -66.81 18.56
CA LYS A 623 -75.45 -68.04 18.31
C LYS A 623 -74.92 -68.73 17.05
N GLY A 624 -74.82 -70.06 17.09
CA GLY A 624 -74.47 -70.88 15.93
C GLY A 624 -73.54 -72.04 16.31
N ASP A 625 -73.69 -73.18 15.62
CA ASP A 625 -72.91 -74.39 15.87
C ASP A 625 -71.43 -74.23 15.47
N SER A 626 -71.15 -73.27 14.59
CA SER A 626 -69.80 -72.85 14.24
C SER A 626 -69.75 -71.34 14.04
N VAL A 627 -68.88 -70.68 14.78
CA VAL A 627 -68.72 -69.23 14.79
C VAL A 627 -67.39 -68.88 14.11
N LYS A 628 -67.48 -68.05 13.07
CA LYS A 628 -66.30 -67.42 12.47
C LYS A 628 -65.94 -66.19 13.31
N LEU A 629 -64.72 -66.16 13.83
CA LEU A 629 -64.15 -65.01 14.53
C LEU A 629 -63.15 -64.30 13.61
N ILE A 630 -63.24 -62.99 13.57
CA ILE A 630 -62.28 -62.14 12.85
C ILE A 630 -61.70 -61.18 13.88
N VAL A 631 -60.39 -61.24 14.11
CA VAL A 631 -59.69 -60.28 14.97
C VAL A 631 -59.03 -59.26 14.06
N THR A 632 -59.41 -58.00 14.22
CA THR A 632 -58.88 -56.87 13.44
C THR A 632 -58.11 -55.95 14.37
N TRP A 633 -56.86 -55.64 14.03
CA TRP A 633 -56.01 -54.71 14.74
C TRP A 633 -55.80 -53.44 13.91
N HIS A 634 -56.27 -52.32 14.46
CA HIS A 634 -56.11 -50.98 13.91
C HIS A 634 -55.00 -50.26 14.68
N VAL A 635 -53.84 -50.07 14.04
CA VAL A 635 -52.67 -49.46 14.70
C VAL A 635 -51.79 -48.73 13.69
N ALA A 636 -51.24 -47.57 14.09
CA ALA A 636 -50.34 -46.77 13.25
C ALA A 636 -50.85 -46.52 11.81
N GLY A 637 -52.16 -46.33 11.63
CA GLY A 637 -52.79 -46.15 10.31
C GLY A 637 -52.97 -47.43 9.48
N ALA A 638 -52.43 -48.57 9.92
CA ALA A 638 -52.63 -49.88 9.32
C ALA A 638 -53.84 -50.60 9.93
N THR A 639 -54.46 -51.47 9.13
CA THR A 639 -55.52 -52.38 9.57
C THR A 639 -55.16 -53.78 9.11
N VAL A 640 -54.91 -54.67 10.07
CA VAL A 640 -54.58 -56.06 9.80
C VAL A 640 -55.57 -56.98 10.50
N SER A 641 -55.96 -58.06 9.85
CA SER A 641 -56.93 -58.99 10.41
C SER A 641 -56.56 -60.43 10.10
N ASP A 642 -56.96 -61.32 10.98
CA ASP A 642 -56.91 -62.77 10.77
C ASP A 642 -58.21 -63.40 11.27
N GLU A 643 -58.56 -64.56 10.71
CA GLU A 643 -59.84 -65.20 10.92
C GLU A 643 -59.71 -66.67 11.28
N VAL A 644 -60.59 -67.14 12.16
CA VAL A 644 -60.62 -68.54 12.57
C VAL A 644 -62.05 -69.00 12.79
N GLN A 645 -62.30 -70.29 12.55
CA GLN A 645 -63.61 -70.90 12.74
C GLN A 645 -63.57 -71.79 13.98
N VAL A 646 -64.44 -71.50 14.95
CA VAL A 646 -64.53 -72.21 16.24
C VAL A 646 -65.88 -72.92 16.34
N ILE A 647 -65.88 -74.15 16.85
CA ILE A 647 -67.10 -74.98 16.98
C ILE A 647 -67.72 -74.73 18.37
N SER A 648 -69.01 -74.43 18.40
CA SER A 648 -69.79 -74.19 19.63
C SER A 648 -70.36 -75.48 20.21
N GLU A 649 -70.78 -75.44 21.47
CA GLU A 649 -71.53 -76.53 22.12
C GLU A 649 -72.91 -76.71 21.45
N ALA A 650 -73.24 -77.95 21.05
CA ALA A 650 -74.51 -78.28 20.41
C ALA A 650 -75.67 -78.24 21.43
N LEU A 651 -76.77 -77.56 21.10
CA LEU A 651 -78.00 -77.60 21.88
C LEU A 651 -78.75 -78.92 21.61
N GLU A 652 -78.91 -79.78 22.62
CA GLU A 652 -79.79 -80.95 22.52
C GLU A 652 -81.24 -80.51 22.29
N SER A 653 -81.73 -80.74 21.07
CA SER A 653 -83.14 -80.54 20.70
C SER A 653 -83.99 -81.68 21.25
N SER A 654 -84.92 -81.39 22.17
CA SER A 654 -85.94 -82.32 22.64
C SER A 654 -86.94 -82.66 21.53
N SER A 655 -87.10 -83.95 21.28
CA SER A 655 -88.03 -84.57 20.34
C SER A 655 -89.49 -84.40 20.74
N ASP A 656 -90.35 -84.09 19.77
CA ASP A 656 -91.78 -84.43 19.66
C ASP A 656 -92.22 -84.02 18.25
N GLU A 657 -93.14 -84.65 17.53
CA GLU A 657 -93.66 -86.00 17.45
C GLU A 657 -94.38 -86.01 16.08
N PHE A 658 -94.31 -87.14 15.39
CA PHE A 658 -94.69 -87.33 14.00
C PHE A 658 -96.20 -87.57 13.82
N VAL A 659 -96.86 -86.87 12.88
CA VAL A 659 -98.17 -87.28 12.32
C VAL A 659 -98.22 -87.01 10.81
N ILE A 660 -98.43 -88.07 10.03
CA ILE A 660 -98.61 -88.08 8.56
C ILE A 660 -100.10 -87.88 8.21
N PRO A 661 -100.40 -87.18 7.09
CA PRO A 661 -101.52 -87.56 6.24
C PRO A 661 -101.06 -87.92 4.82
N TRP A 662 -101.65 -89.01 4.32
CA TRP A 662 -101.38 -89.64 3.04
C TRP A 662 -101.97 -88.86 1.86
N GLY A 663 -101.28 -88.86 0.71
CA GLY A 663 -101.89 -88.49 -0.57
C GLY A 663 -100.92 -88.25 -1.73
N GLY A 664 -100.74 -89.27 -2.59
CA GLY A 664 -100.75 -89.07 -4.05
C GLY A 664 -99.47 -88.59 -4.75
N ILE A 665 -98.65 -89.59 -5.09
CA ILE A 665 -97.78 -89.76 -6.26
C ILE A 665 -98.14 -88.91 -7.52
N LEU A 666 -97.09 -88.45 -8.24
CA LEU A 666 -96.92 -88.23 -9.70
C LEU A 666 -96.71 -86.80 -10.22
N GLY A 667 -95.60 -86.65 -10.97
CA GLY A 667 -95.32 -85.58 -11.94
C GLY A 667 -94.47 -84.46 -11.34
N GLY A 668 -93.14 -84.48 -11.50
CA GLY A 668 -92.49 -84.02 -12.73
C GLY A 668 -92.63 -82.50 -12.79
N LEU A 669 -91.57 -81.68 -12.80
CA LEU A 669 -90.79 -81.40 -14.00
C LEU A 669 -89.81 -80.22 -13.72
N VAL A 670 -88.72 -80.19 -14.49
CA VAL A 670 -87.90 -79.03 -14.95
C VAL A 670 -87.12 -78.18 -13.93
N VAL A 671 -85.95 -77.58 -14.22
CA VAL A 671 -85.20 -77.37 -15.47
C VAL A 671 -83.71 -77.54 -15.14
N GLY A 672 -83.03 -78.39 -15.91
CA GLY A 672 -81.58 -78.40 -15.99
C GLY A 672 -81.08 -77.23 -16.85
N MET A 673 -80.17 -76.47 -16.27
CA MET A 673 -78.83 -76.20 -16.77
C MET A 673 -78.63 -75.64 -18.21
N VAL A 674 -77.83 -74.55 -18.20
CA VAL A 674 -76.78 -74.12 -19.14
C VAL A 674 -77.09 -73.07 -20.23
N VAL A 675 -76.18 -72.07 -20.22
CA VAL A 675 -75.52 -71.36 -21.34
C VAL A 675 -75.91 -69.88 -21.56
N ILE A 676 -74.99 -69.01 -21.09
CA ILE A 676 -74.37 -67.83 -21.75
C ILE A 676 -75.27 -66.93 -22.65
N PHE A 677 -75.45 -65.64 -22.27
CA PHE A 677 -74.95 -64.44 -23.00
C PHE A 677 -75.57 -63.13 -22.46
N ALA A 678 -74.69 -62.14 -22.21
CA ALA A 678 -74.83 -60.72 -22.56
C ALA A 678 -75.52 -59.68 -21.64
N ILE A 679 -74.98 -58.47 -21.76
CA ILE A 679 -75.61 -57.12 -21.64
C ILE A 679 -75.37 -56.35 -20.33
N ARG A 680 -74.19 -55.71 -20.30
CA ARG A 680 -74.00 -54.24 -20.28
C ARG A 680 -75.29 -53.38 -20.36
N ILE A 681 -75.48 -52.43 -19.44
CA ILE A 681 -75.76 -50.98 -19.68
C ILE A 681 -76.43 -50.29 -18.47
N LYS A 682 -75.62 -49.46 -17.79
CA LYS A 682 -75.78 -48.01 -17.53
C LYS A 682 -77.19 -47.42 -17.71
N ASN A 683 -77.67 -46.60 -16.75
CA ASN A 683 -78.16 -45.25 -17.09
C ASN A 683 -78.32 -44.31 -15.89
N SER A 684 -77.87 -43.08 -16.15
CA SER A 684 -78.06 -41.80 -15.44
C SER A 684 -79.54 -41.31 -15.58
N PRO A 685 -80.00 -40.04 -15.32
CA PRO A 685 -79.33 -38.74 -15.49
C PRO A 685 -79.76 -37.56 -14.56
N LYS A 686 -79.20 -36.37 -14.88
CA LYS A 686 -79.47 -35.02 -14.36
C LYS A 686 -80.72 -34.33 -14.95
N LYS A 687 -81.21 -33.33 -14.18
CA LYS A 687 -81.82 -32.02 -14.53
C LYS A 687 -83.26 -31.95 -15.07
N LYS A 688 -84.06 -31.06 -14.46
CA LYS A 688 -84.72 -29.91 -15.12
C LYS A 688 -85.30 -28.89 -14.11
N THR A 689 -85.29 -27.63 -14.55
CA THR A 689 -85.76 -26.39 -13.92
C THR A 689 -87.21 -26.07 -14.35
N VAL A 690 -88.02 -25.39 -13.51
CA VAL A 690 -88.86 -24.19 -13.80
C VAL A 690 -89.83 -23.87 -12.63
N SER A 691 -89.63 -22.67 -12.04
CA SER A 691 -90.52 -21.67 -11.42
C SER A 691 -91.97 -21.98 -10.96
N GLN A 692 -92.33 -21.55 -9.73
CA GLN A 692 -93.36 -20.52 -9.46
C GLN A 692 -93.38 -19.95 -8.00
N LYS A 693 -93.18 -18.62 -7.90
CA LYS A 693 -93.79 -17.55 -7.06
C LYS A 693 -94.16 -17.67 -5.54
N LYS A 694 -93.61 -16.69 -4.78
CA LYS A 694 -94.17 -15.83 -3.68
C LYS A 694 -94.66 -16.49 -2.37
N GLU A 695 -94.49 -15.99 -1.14
CA GLU A 695 -94.02 -14.77 -0.44
C GLU A 695 -93.55 -15.27 0.95
N THR A 696 -92.60 -14.71 1.72
CA THR A 696 -92.70 -13.44 2.44
C THR A 696 -91.35 -13.09 3.11
N LYS A 697 -91.05 -11.80 3.16
CA LYS A 697 -89.88 -11.11 3.72
C LYS A 697 -89.54 -11.44 5.19
N LYS A 698 -88.25 -11.44 5.52
CA LYS A 698 -87.65 -10.64 6.61
C LYS A 698 -86.17 -10.34 6.30
N VAL A 699 -85.74 -9.17 6.76
CA VAL A 699 -84.62 -8.32 6.33
C VAL A 699 -83.28 -8.80 6.93
N GLU A 700 -82.23 -8.87 6.10
CA GLU A 700 -80.81 -8.82 6.51
C GLU A 700 -80.37 -7.34 6.60
N PRO A 701 -79.55 -6.96 7.61
CA PRO A 701 -78.69 -5.79 7.49
C PRO A 701 -77.39 -6.19 6.77
N THR A 702 -76.96 -5.32 5.86
CA THR A 702 -75.72 -5.37 5.09
C THR A 702 -74.51 -5.11 6.01
N ASP A 703 -73.60 -6.08 6.11
CA ASP A 703 -72.24 -5.87 6.63
C ASP A 703 -71.34 -5.37 5.48
N GLU A 704 -71.01 -4.07 5.49
CA GLU A 704 -69.89 -3.54 4.73
C GLU A 704 -68.57 -4.13 5.26
N LYS A 705 -67.70 -4.60 4.36
CA LYS A 705 -66.41 -5.23 4.69
C LYS A 705 -65.28 -4.32 4.20
N VAL A 706 -64.32 -4.05 5.06
CA VAL A 706 -63.14 -3.21 4.77
C VAL A 706 -61.93 -4.10 4.50
N GLU A 707 -61.06 -3.68 3.57
CA GLU A 707 -59.80 -4.36 3.26
C GLU A 707 -58.68 -3.77 4.13
N VAL A 708 -58.08 -4.59 4.99
CA VAL A 708 -56.93 -4.22 5.82
C VAL A 708 -55.67 -4.93 5.31
N ALA A 709 -54.58 -4.19 5.14
CA ALA A 709 -53.31 -4.74 4.68
C ALA A 709 -52.51 -5.33 5.85
N CYS A 710 -51.91 -6.50 5.65
CA CYS A 710 -51.00 -7.07 6.62
C CYS A 710 -49.68 -6.28 6.63
N PRO A 711 -49.21 -5.76 7.79
CA PRO A 711 -48.01 -4.93 7.87
C PRO A 711 -46.70 -5.67 7.57
N SER A 712 -46.69 -7.00 7.54
CA SER A 712 -45.48 -7.79 7.26
C SER A 712 -45.36 -8.27 5.81
N CYS A 713 -46.45 -8.35 5.05
CA CYS A 713 -46.41 -8.90 3.68
C CYS A 713 -47.34 -8.19 2.68
N ASP A 714 -47.96 -7.08 3.08
CA ASP A 714 -48.90 -6.26 2.30
C ASP A 714 -50.12 -7.01 1.74
N ARG A 715 -50.41 -8.22 2.24
CA ARG A 715 -51.57 -9.01 1.84
C ARG A 715 -52.86 -8.39 2.38
N ARG A 716 -53.84 -8.18 1.51
CA ARG A 716 -55.15 -7.60 1.86
C ARG A 716 -56.09 -8.65 2.44
N LEU A 717 -56.51 -8.45 3.69
CA LEU A 717 -57.47 -9.27 4.42
C LEU A 717 -58.83 -8.55 4.48
N ARG A 718 -59.93 -9.31 4.41
CA ARG A 718 -61.29 -8.75 4.48
C ARG A 718 -61.87 -8.97 5.87
N VAL A 719 -62.06 -7.89 6.62
CA VAL A 719 -62.64 -7.91 7.96
C VAL A 719 -63.93 -7.06 8.01
N PRO A 720 -64.95 -7.47 8.78
CA PRO A 720 -66.14 -6.65 9.01
C PRO A 720 -65.79 -5.35 9.74
N THR A 721 -66.47 -4.23 9.44
CA THR A 721 -66.23 -2.91 10.05
C THR A 721 -66.41 -2.85 11.58
N THR A 722 -67.06 -3.86 12.16
CA THR A 722 -67.37 -3.95 13.60
C THR A 722 -66.39 -4.85 14.37
N TYR A 723 -65.41 -5.45 13.71
CA TYR A 723 -64.46 -6.35 14.36
C TYR A 723 -63.32 -5.56 15.01
N ASN A 724 -63.19 -5.69 16.34
CA ASN A 724 -62.07 -5.17 17.11
C ASN A 724 -61.34 -6.35 17.78
N GLY A 725 -60.12 -6.65 17.34
CA GLY A 725 -59.32 -7.76 17.86
C GLY A 725 -58.22 -8.25 16.91
N GLY A 726 -57.41 -9.19 17.40
CA GLY A 726 -56.23 -9.69 16.70
C GLY A 726 -56.54 -10.60 15.52
N VAL A 727 -56.08 -10.20 14.32
CA VAL A 727 -56.20 -10.94 13.07
C VAL A 727 -54.85 -11.61 12.78
N ARG A 728 -54.85 -12.91 12.49
CA ARG A 728 -53.65 -13.66 12.06
C ARG A 728 -53.62 -13.75 10.53
N CYS A 729 -52.55 -13.27 9.92
CA CYS A 729 -52.35 -13.39 8.48
C CYS A 729 -52.08 -14.85 8.08
N PRO A 730 -52.83 -15.45 7.12
CA PRO A 730 -52.63 -16.84 6.73
C PRO A 730 -51.38 -17.09 5.89
N GLU A 731 -50.72 -16.05 5.36
CA GLU A 731 -49.51 -16.19 4.53
C GLU A 731 -48.21 -16.01 5.32
N CYS A 732 -48.16 -15.10 6.30
CA CYS A 732 -46.95 -14.81 7.09
C CYS A 732 -47.12 -15.06 8.58
N GLU A 733 -48.29 -15.55 9.00
CA GLU A 733 -48.67 -15.86 10.38
C GLU A 733 -48.63 -14.68 11.39
N THR A 734 -48.26 -13.47 10.95
CA THR A 734 -48.24 -12.26 11.78
C THR A 734 -49.63 -11.97 12.35
N ARG A 735 -49.70 -11.79 13.67
CA ARG A 735 -50.91 -11.36 14.40
C ARG A 735 -50.85 -9.85 14.59
N PHE A 736 -51.91 -9.14 14.18
CA PHE A 736 -52.01 -7.70 14.36
C PHE A 736 -53.46 -7.31 14.68
N ASP A 737 -53.63 -6.27 15.49
CA ASP A 737 -54.94 -5.80 15.93
C ASP A 737 -55.52 -4.80 14.92
N VAL A 738 -56.83 -4.89 14.69
CA VAL A 738 -57.59 -3.95 13.85
C VAL A 738 -58.60 -3.24 14.74
N GLU A 739 -58.54 -1.91 14.82
CA GLU A 739 -59.51 -1.08 15.54
C GLU A 739 -60.58 -0.55 14.58
N ALA A 740 -61.84 -0.54 15.02
CA ALA A 740 -62.94 0.02 14.24
C ALA A 740 -62.92 1.57 14.30
N GLU A 741 -62.97 2.24 13.14
CA GLU A 741 -63.08 3.70 13.07
C GLU A 741 -64.43 4.17 13.65
N VAL A 742 -64.37 4.97 14.72
CA VAL A 742 -65.52 5.72 15.25
C VAL A 742 -65.49 7.12 14.65
N GLN A 743 -66.52 7.46 13.85
CA GLN A 743 -66.72 8.81 13.33
C GLN A 743 -67.32 9.72 14.42
N GLU A 744 -66.62 10.79 14.80
CA GLU A 744 -67.23 11.97 15.43
C GLU A 744 -66.73 13.27 14.76
N THR A 745 -67.63 13.81 13.94
CA THR A 745 -68.04 15.20 13.65
C THR A 745 -67.15 16.42 13.95
N GLU A 746 -67.00 17.25 12.91
CA GLU A 746 -66.41 18.60 12.86
C GLU A 746 -67.31 19.72 13.44
N GLU A 747 -66.68 20.77 14.00
CA GLU A 747 -67.04 22.21 14.03
C GLU A 747 -66.00 22.92 14.94
N SER A 748 -65.44 24.14 14.77
CA SER A 748 -65.32 25.16 13.70
C SER A 748 -64.28 26.22 14.17
N ASP A 749 -63.40 26.68 13.27
CA ASP A 749 -62.61 27.94 13.15
C ASP A 749 -62.28 28.87 14.36
N THR A 750 -60.99 29.25 14.49
CA THR A 750 -60.47 30.66 14.42
C THR A 750 -58.91 30.68 14.29
N GLU A 751 -58.36 31.46 13.35
CA GLU A 751 -56.93 31.75 13.03
C GLU A 751 -56.30 32.91 13.91
N PRO A 752 -55.00 33.34 13.82
CA PRO A 752 -53.76 32.56 14.00
C PRO A 752 -52.54 33.34 14.67
N ILE A 753 -51.49 32.58 15.10
CA ILE A 753 -50.00 32.85 15.25
C ILE A 753 -49.44 33.81 16.37
N PRO A 754 -48.21 33.62 16.96
CA PRO A 754 -47.24 32.49 17.01
C PRO A 754 -46.82 32.02 18.44
N GLU A 755 -46.23 30.83 18.59
CA GLU A 755 -44.89 30.61 19.20
C GLU A 755 -44.51 29.11 19.35
N GLN A 756 -43.20 28.86 19.33
CA GLN A 756 -42.50 27.57 19.46
C GLN A 756 -42.68 26.90 20.83
N SER A 757 -42.70 25.55 20.88
CA SER A 757 -41.87 24.79 21.82
C SER A 757 -41.83 23.29 21.46
N ASP A 758 -40.64 22.72 21.52
CA ASP A 758 -40.39 21.29 21.59
C ASP A 758 -41.11 20.71 22.81
N ASP A 759 -42.02 19.76 22.61
CA ASP A 759 -42.69 19.04 23.70
C ASP A 759 -41.69 18.17 24.46
N GLN A 760 -41.15 18.72 25.54
CA GLN A 760 -40.32 18.01 26.50
C GLN A 760 -41.20 17.07 27.35
N LEU A 761 -41.24 15.80 26.98
CA LEU A 761 -41.96 14.76 27.73
C LEU A 761 -41.48 14.68 29.19
N TRP A 762 -42.40 14.67 30.15
CA TRP A 762 -42.13 14.57 31.60
C TRP A 762 -43.17 13.69 32.30
N ALA A 763 -42.83 13.15 33.47
CA ALA A 763 -43.75 12.45 34.37
C ALA A 763 -43.39 12.69 35.84
N ALA A 764 -44.40 12.86 36.69
CA ALA A 764 -44.24 13.10 38.13
C ALA A 764 -44.89 11.99 38.97
N SER A 765 -44.38 11.80 40.19
CA SER A 765 -45.06 11.03 41.24
C SER A 765 -44.53 11.37 42.63
N ASP A 766 -45.31 11.05 43.65
CA ASP A 766 -45.03 11.24 45.08
C ASP A 766 -44.14 10.14 45.73
N ASN A 767 -43.70 9.15 44.95
CA ASN A 767 -42.92 8.02 45.43
C ASN A 767 -41.92 7.52 44.36
N ASP A 768 -41.13 6.49 44.64
CA ASP A 768 -40.12 5.95 43.71
C ASP A 768 -40.67 5.40 42.38
N ILE A 769 -41.98 5.20 42.24
CA ILE A 769 -42.61 4.60 41.07
C ILE A 769 -43.31 5.68 40.25
N LEU A 770 -42.98 5.80 38.98
CA LEU A 770 -43.62 6.73 38.04
C LEU A 770 -43.99 6.05 36.72
N GLY A 771 -45.05 6.53 36.07
CA GLY A 771 -45.48 6.01 34.77
C GLY A 771 -44.73 6.68 33.62
N CYS A 772 -44.32 5.91 32.62
CA CYS A 772 -43.80 6.50 31.38
C CYS A 772 -44.90 7.33 30.68
N PRO A 773 -44.61 8.58 30.24
CA PRO A 773 -45.61 9.42 29.56
C PRO A 773 -46.02 8.89 28.18
N LYS A 774 -45.24 7.98 27.56
CA LYS A 774 -45.57 7.40 26.24
C LYS A 774 -46.29 6.06 26.31
N CYS A 775 -45.93 5.17 27.23
CA CYS A 775 -46.47 3.81 27.27
C CYS A 775 -47.07 3.40 28.63
N THR A 776 -47.13 4.32 29.60
CA THR A 776 -47.70 4.14 30.96
C THR A 776 -47.08 3.05 31.84
N ARG A 777 -46.04 2.35 31.35
CA ARG A 777 -45.31 1.33 32.11
C ARG A 777 -44.74 1.95 33.38
N LYS A 778 -44.92 1.27 34.52
CA LYS A 778 -44.39 1.70 35.82
C LYS A 778 -42.88 1.48 35.91
N LEU A 779 -42.16 2.52 36.28
CA LEU A 779 -40.71 2.59 36.33
C LEU A 779 -40.29 3.01 37.74
N LYS A 780 -39.24 2.38 38.27
CA LYS A 780 -38.67 2.79 39.55
C LYS A 780 -37.54 3.80 39.31
N VAL A 781 -37.78 5.06 39.65
CA VAL A 781 -36.75 6.12 39.66
C VAL A 781 -36.72 6.71 41.08
N PRO A 782 -35.60 6.61 41.81
CA PRO A 782 -35.51 7.11 43.18
C PRO A 782 -35.99 8.56 43.31
N PHE A 783 -36.91 8.82 44.23
CA PHE A 783 -37.54 10.13 44.43
C PHE A 783 -36.50 11.22 44.76
N ASP A 784 -35.52 10.90 45.62
CA ASP A 784 -34.45 11.80 46.05
C ASP A 784 -33.49 12.25 44.94
N ARG A 785 -33.54 11.60 43.77
CA ARG A 785 -32.67 11.90 42.62
C ARG A 785 -33.38 12.73 41.54
N ARG A 786 -34.62 13.16 41.76
CA ARG A 786 -35.41 13.95 40.79
C ARG A 786 -35.19 15.46 41.00
N PRO A 787 -35.08 16.28 39.93
CA PRO A 787 -35.34 15.95 38.54
C PRO A 787 -34.22 15.09 37.91
N ALA A 788 -34.63 14.00 37.24
CA ALA A 788 -33.72 13.09 36.56
C ALA A 788 -34.27 12.71 35.18
N LYS A 789 -33.39 12.54 34.18
CA LYS A 789 -33.78 11.95 32.90
C LYS A 789 -33.94 10.44 33.07
N ALA A 790 -35.14 9.93 32.78
CA ALA A 790 -35.44 8.50 32.81
C ALA A 790 -35.69 8.00 31.38
N ARG A 791 -35.14 6.84 31.03
CA ARG A 791 -35.44 6.12 29.80
C ARG A 791 -36.36 4.95 30.12
N CYS A 792 -37.52 4.87 29.47
CA CYS A 792 -38.40 3.73 29.63
C CYS A 792 -37.80 2.48 28.94
N PRO A 793 -37.54 1.36 29.63
CA PRO A 793 -37.06 0.12 29.02
C PRO A 793 -38.12 -0.56 28.14
N ALA A 794 -39.39 -0.13 28.17
CA ALA A 794 -40.45 -0.73 27.37
C ALA A 794 -40.68 -0.02 26.01
N CYS A 795 -40.49 1.30 25.94
CA CYS A 795 -40.74 2.09 24.72
C CYS A 795 -39.61 3.06 24.39
N GLU A 796 -38.48 2.92 25.08
CA GLU A 796 -37.22 3.67 24.94
C GLU A 796 -37.31 5.18 25.05
N THR A 797 -38.48 5.70 25.43
CA THR A 797 -38.72 7.14 25.51
C THR A 797 -37.94 7.73 26.67
N ILE A 798 -37.18 8.78 26.37
CA ILE A 798 -36.46 9.58 27.36
C ILE A 798 -37.37 10.73 27.76
N PHE A 799 -37.63 10.86 29.06
CA PHE A 799 -38.48 11.90 29.62
C PHE A 799 -37.95 12.34 30.99
N GLU A 800 -38.35 13.51 31.44
CA GLU A 800 -37.93 14.05 32.73
C GLU A 800 -38.82 13.52 33.87
N ALA A 801 -38.23 12.80 34.81
CA ALA A 801 -38.89 12.37 36.04
C ALA A 801 -38.84 13.51 37.07
N ARG A 802 -40.01 14.03 37.44
CA ARG A 802 -40.18 15.15 38.39
C ARG A 802 -40.76 14.66 39.71
N VAL A 803 -40.64 15.51 40.73
CA VAL A 803 -41.35 15.38 42.00
C VAL A 803 -42.74 15.99 41.82
N GLU A 804 -43.78 15.31 42.31
CA GLU A 804 -45.16 15.83 42.33
C GLU A 804 -45.41 16.75 43.52
#